data_AF-A0A7X9B1Y0-F1
#
_entry.id   AF-A0A7X9B1Y0-F1
#
_cell.length_a   1.000
_cell.length_b   1.000
_cell.length_c   1.000
_cell.angle_alpha   90.00
_cell.angle_beta   90.00
_cell.angle_gamma   90.00
#
_symmetry.space_group_name_H-M   'P 1'
#
loop_
_entity.id
_entity.type
_entity.pdbx_description
1 polymer ?
#
loop_
_entity_poly.entity_id
_entity_poly.type
_entity_poly.pdbx_seq_one_letter_code
_entity_poly.pdbx_strand_id
1 'polypeptide(L)'
;MGTFAINQFYDFDSAGLEETDSGDVFIYLKYNGESTLPGFPNFSFRVKAYPCQIVMPPERFPKKIRCLVKDLIPNRLAPEQAEQFPKLVQDRAWLLQLVYVPGFTYEFAVIGQGGAGKYTLKDIANGIEHYNYPSAGELRLGDKLSLVVQSIVKNYLVLAQDRYDAIVGAKFKVGQKHNFTIRKVKPDENNRQYLQLVDKTRGFWHRFYLENDDAPPNEDSIRLEIGDITPEGWLCLQYPGTRLADIQKIRQAESTDFGRENERREFKSTIAFPPQDKNAPAADKNQADFNKQLRGTIMRVIASFMNSTGGSLFIGVTDNGEVCGIEGDLSQLNEDWQDQYNGQYQTSTDGYELKIRNAISAVLGDFANSLVNIRFYKVDDPTDPSNQRVFCEVMVKAASTPVFYGGTRLFIRAGNSTRLLLNGDITSFILEKMRNQQQLHPLPQPVQATASVTLPDAPRLTELTGSVALAPPPKSDARNWGILSFLPDGCRQFGKVVNDPAPVAALQLTQEHRKSKYLLLQCYAGGNVNVVGNISKKISGKKNQSYKNSWNSDDALSQVFVCCPEDYLVIRSLGTDGVPYAKAIQVKEISVHDSLTAKGNNVLDESKAKVTSYQIVPERLSSFIYDIISKKRSGEPGQNTALIRVQDCITFLDQQQEAATPA
;
A
#
# COMPACT_ATOMS: atom_id res chain seq x y z
N MET A 1 45.96 -21.58 -4.76
CA MET A 1 46.00 -20.91 -3.45
C MET A 1 45.47 -19.49 -3.62
N GLY A 2 44.38 -19.13 -2.93
CA GLY A 2 43.81 -17.79 -2.98
C GLY A 2 42.43 -17.71 -3.64
N THR A 3 41.48 -18.60 -3.33
CA THR A 3 40.11 -18.49 -3.87
C THR A 3 39.30 -17.38 -3.20
N PHE A 4 39.66 -17.01 -1.97
CA PHE A 4 38.93 -16.03 -1.17
C PHE A 4 39.90 -15.05 -0.52
N ALA A 5 39.63 -13.76 -0.65
CA ALA A 5 40.36 -12.71 0.05
C ALA A 5 39.55 -12.21 1.26
N ILE A 6 40.25 -11.94 2.37
CA ILE A 6 39.65 -11.35 3.57
C ILE A 6 39.05 -9.97 3.21
N ASN A 7 37.89 -9.66 3.79
CA ASN A 7 37.12 -8.44 3.56
C ASN A 7 36.57 -8.26 2.13
N GLN A 8 36.48 -9.35 1.34
CA GLN A 8 35.77 -9.34 0.06
C GLN A 8 34.42 -10.07 0.13
N PHE A 9 33.50 -9.62 -0.71
CA PHE A 9 32.16 -10.20 -0.85
C PHE A 9 32.11 -11.19 -2.02
N TYR A 10 31.43 -12.30 -1.80
CA TYR A 10 31.20 -13.34 -2.81
C TYR A 10 29.73 -13.79 -2.75
N ASP A 11 29.17 -14.12 -3.90
CA ASP A 11 27.81 -14.65 -4.00
C ASP A 11 27.86 -16.18 -4.06
N PHE A 12 27.06 -16.83 -3.20
CA PHE A 12 26.98 -18.28 -3.10
C PHE A 12 25.57 -18.76 -3.40
N ASP A 13 25.41 -19.91 -4.04
CA ASP A 13 24.09 -20.49 -4.25
C ASP A 13 23.61 -21.17 -2.96
N SER A 14 22.39 -20.87 -2.53
CA SER A 14 21.78 -21.54 -1.37
C SER A 14 21.38 -22.96 -1.75
N ALA A 15 21.74 -23.93 -0.94
CA ALA A 15 21.45 -25.34 -1.18
C ALA A 15 20.56 -25.97 -0.09
N GLY A 16 20.18 -25.22 0.95
CA GLY A 16 19.22 -25.65 1.97
C GLY A 16 19.54 -25.10 3.36
N LEU A 17 18.76 -25.57 4.34
CA LEU A 17 18.98 -25.31 5.76
C LEU A 17 19.40 -26.61 6.47
N GLU A 18 20.29 -26.49 7.44
CA GLU A 18 20.77 -27.59 8.28
C GLU A 18 20.65 -27.17 9.75
N GLU A 19 20.02 -27.99 10.58
CA GLU A 19 19.96 -27.78 12.03
C GLU A 19 20.99 -28.69 12.72
N THR A 20 21.76 -28.11 13.63
CA THR A 20 22.73 -28.83 14.46
C THR A 20 22.08 -29.37 15.74
N ASP A 21 22.72 -30.34 16.40
CA ASP A 21 22.24 -30.87 17.69
C ASP A 21 22.10 -29.82 18.79
N SER A 22 22.81 -28.68 18.67
CA SER A 22 22.69 -27.53 19.57
C SER A 22 21.50 -26.62 19.26
N GLY A 23 20.72 -26.91 18.21
CA GLY A 23 19.57 -26.12 17.76
C GLY A 23 19.94 -24.89 16.93
N ASP A 24 21.21 -24.71 16.57
CA ASP A 24 21.61 -23.67 15.63
C ASP A 24 21.32 -24.12 14.20
N VAL A 25 20.68 -23.23 13.42
CA VAL A 25 20.37 -23.45 12.01
C VAL A 25 21.36 -22.71 11.12
N PHE A 26 21.88 -23.41 10.11
CA PHE A 26 22.81 -22.90 9.12
C PHE A 26 22.23 -23.02 7.71
N ILE A 27 22.59 -22.07 6.85
CA ILE A 27 22.34 -22.11 5.41
C ILE A 27 23.52 -22.82 4.76
N TYR A 28 23.24 -23.89 4.03
CA TYR A 28 24.23 -24.61 3.23
C TYR A 28 24.46 -23.86 1.91
N LEU A 29 25.73 -23.64 1.56
CA LEU A 29 26.13 -22.79 0.44
C LEU A 29 26.95 -23.59 -0.59
N LYS A 30 26.75 -23.28 -1.87
CA LYS A 30 27.54 -23.80 -3.00
C LYS A 30 28.29 -22.64 -3.67
N TYR A 31 29.57 -22.83 -3.93
CA TYR A 31 30.39 -21.89 -4.70
C TYR A 31 30.75 -22.54 -6.03
N ASN A 32 30.40 -21.88 -7.15
CA ASN A 32 30.59 -22.43 -8.51
C ASN A 32 29.98 -23.84 -8.70
N GLY A 33 28.87 -24.15 -8.03
CA GLY A 33 28.19 -25.45 -8.09
C GLY A 33 28.75 -26.52 -7.16
N GLU A 34 29.92 -26.30 -6.55
CA GLU A 34 30.52 -27.23 -5.58
C GLU A 34 30.13 -26.85 -4.14
N SER A 35 29.75 -27.86 -3.35
CA SER A 35 29.39 -27.68 -1.94
C SER A 35 30.57 -27.86 -0.99
N THR A 36 31.70 -28.33 -1.53
CA THR A 36 32.98 -28.47 -0.87
C THR A 36 34.04 -27.68 -1.62
N LEU A 37 35.14 -27.35 -0.95
CA LEU A 37 36.25 -26.67 -1.62
C LEU A 37 37.00 -27.65 -2.53
N PRO A 38 37.44 -27.21 -3.73
CA PRO A 38 38.31 -28.01 -4.58
C PRO A 38 39.55 -28.49 -3.79
N GLY A 39 39.74 -29.81 -3.71
CA GLY A 39 40.83 -30.44 -2.95
C GLY A 39 40.50 -30.81 -1.49
N PHE A 40 39.32 -30.43 -0.96
CA PHE A 40 38.93 -30.66 0.44
C PHE A 40 37.55 -31.32 0.55
N PRO A 41 37.44 -32.64 0.37
CA PRO A 41 36.16 -33.35 0.31
C PRO A 41 35.34 -33.28 1.61
N ASN A 42 35.95 -32.88 2.73
CA ASN A 42 35.32 -32.90 4.05
C ASN A 42 34.91 -31.50 4.58
N PHE A 43 35.15 -30.41 3.84
CA PHE A 43 34.81 -29.06 4.28
C PHE A 43 33.72 -28.45 3.41
N SER A 44 32.62 -28.01 4.04
CA SER A 44 31.47 -27.40 3.37
C SER A 44 31.27 -25.93 3.74
N PHE A 45 30.72 -25.16 2.82
CA PHE A 45 30.38 -23.76 3.08
C PHE A 45 29.03 -23.66 3.76
N ARG A 46 28.99 -22.96 4.90
CA ARG A 46 27.73 -22.64 5.56
C ARG A 46 27.80 -21.30 6.27
N VAL A 47 26.64 -20.69 6.47
CA VAL A 47 26.51 -19.44 7.23
C VAL A 47 25.30 -19.53 8.17
N LYS A 48 25.36 -18.89 9.33
CA LYS A 48 24.25 -18.94 10.30
C LYS A 48 22.96 -18.35 9.68
N ALA A 49 21.85 -19.06 9.81
CA ALA A 49 20.54 -18.60 9.36
C ALA A 49 19.90 -17.68 10.40
N TYR A 50 19.23 -16.61 9.94
CA TYR A 50 18.43 -15.75 10.81
C TYR A 50 17.00 -16.31 10.97
N PRO A 51 16.31 -16.03 12.08
CA PRO A 51 14.92 -16.45 12.28
C PRO A 51 13.99 -16.22 11.09
N CYS A 52 14.11 -15.06 10.42
CA CYS A 52 13.31 -14.75 9.24
C CYS A 52 13.58 -15.65 8.04
N GLN A 53 14.79 -16.21 7.92
CA GLN A 53 15.20 -17.14 6.87
C GLN A 53 14.81 -18.58 7.21
N ILE A 54 14.77 -18.94 8.50
CA ILE A 54 14.33 -20.27 8.96
C ILE A 54 12.85 -20.49 8.67
N VAL A 55 12.02 -19.45 8.89
CA VAL A 55 10.59 -19.49 8.56
C VAL A 55 10.32 -19.15 7.10
N MET A 56 11.36 -18.88 6.31
CA MET A 56 11.23 -18.59 4.89
C MET A 56 11.09 -19.91 4.12
N PRO A 57 10.09 -20.03 3.26
CA PRO A 57 9.88 -21.26 2.51
C PRO A 57 10.92 -21.41 1.40
N PRO A 58 11.27 -22.65 1.02
CA PRO A 58 12.41 -22.95 0.16
C PRO A 58 12.43 -22.20 -1.17
N GLU A 59 11.27 -21.94 -1.76
CA GLU A 59 11.18 -21.35 -3.10
C GLU A 59 11.12 -19.81 -3.07
N ARG A 60 11.05 -19.22 -1.87
CA ARG A 60 11.32 -17.79 -1.65
C ARG A 60 12.67 -17.55 -1.00
N PHE A 61 13.32 -18.61 -0.54
CA PHE A 61 14.66 -18.54 -0.02
C PHE A 61 15.59 -17.95 -1.09
N PRO A 62 16.44 -16.97 -0.75
CA PRO A 62 17.23 -16.30 -1.77
C PRO A 62 18.18 -17.32 -2.41
N LYS A 63 18.03 -17.54 -3.72
CA LYS A 63 18.86 -18.49 -4.48
C LYS A 63 20.34 -18.16 -4.37
N LYS A 64 20.67 -16.87 -4.28
CA LYS A 64 22.02 -16.38 -4.00
C LYS A 64 22.09 -15.71 -2.64
N ILE A 65 23.07 -16.11 -1.83
CA ILE A 65 23.43 -15.51 -0.55
C ILE A 65 24.76 -14.81 -0.73
N ARG A 66 24.76 -13.49 -0.56
CA ARG A 66 25.99 -12.72 -0.54
C ARG A 66 26.66 -12.85 0.82
N CYS A 67 27.93 -13.20 0.85
CA CYS A 67 28.71 -13.39 2.06
C CYS A 67 30.02 -12.59 2.02
N LEU A 68 30.38 -11.99 3.16
CA LEU A 68 31.70 -11.43 3.44
C LEU A 68 32.63 -12.54 3.98
N VAL A 69 33.84 -12.60 3.44
CA VAL A 69 34.93 -13.41 4.02
C VAL A 69 35.55 -12.62 5.17
N LYS A 70 35.14 -12.93 6.41
CA LYS A 70 35.59 -12.19 7.60
C LYS A 70 37.02 -12.52 8.00
N ASP A 71 37.42 -13.77 7.80
CA ASP A 71 38.73 -14.28 8.21
C ASP A 71 39.09 -15.53 7.41
N LEU A 72 40.36 -15.91 7.43
CA LEU A 72 40.88 -17.15 6.86
C LEU A 72 41.40 -18.03 8.01
N ILE A 73 40.66 -19.08 8.33
CA ILE A 73 40.95 -19.96 9.47
C ILE A 73 41.88 -21.10 9.00
N PRO A 74 42.98 -21.41 9.70
CA PRO A 74 43.85 -22.53 9.36
C PRO A 74 43.16 -23.89 9.58
N ASN A 75 43.58 -24.89 8.81
CA ASN A 75 43.12 -26.27 8.97
C ASN A 75 43.51 -26.82 10.37
N ARG A 76 42.52 -27.03 11.24
CA ARG A 76 42.77 -27.62 12.57
C ARG A 76 43.12 -29.10 12.54
N LEU A 77 42.77 -29.81 11.46
CA LEU A 77 42.99 -31.25 11.31
C LEU A 77 44.31 -31.57 10.61
N ALA A 78 44.88 -30.62 9.87
CA ALA A 78 46.19 -30.73 9.22
C ALA A 78 46.94 -29.37 9.28
N PRO A 79 47.37 -28.91 10.48
CA PRO A 79 47.99 -27.60 10.66
C PRO A 79 49.33 -27.44 9.92
N GLU A 80 49.93 -28.54 9.45
CA GLU A 80 51.18 -28.55 8.69
C GLU A 80 50.98 -28.21 7.20
N GLN A 81 49.73 -28.33 6.72
CA GLN A 81 49.32 -27.86 5.41
C GLN A 81 48.92 -26.38 5.58
N ALA A 82 49.60 -25.46 4.89
CA ALA A 82 49.40 -24.00 5.00
C ALA A 82 48.04 -23.50 4.44
N GLU A 83 47.01 -24.33 4.50
CA GLU A 83 45.68 -24.14 3.92
C GLU A 83 44.80 -23.34 4.87
N GLN A 84 44.05 -22.40 4.29
CA GLN A 84 43.17 -21.51 5.03
C GLN A 84 41.75 -21.49 4.44
N PHE A 85 40.75 -21.37 5.31
CA PHE A 85 39.33 -21.50 4.98
C PHE A 85 38.55 -20.22 5.28
N PRO A 86 37.61 -19.81 4.41
CA PRO A 86 36.86 -18.58 4.62
C PRO A 86 35.85 -18.72 5.77
N LYS A 87 35.95 -17.84 6.75
CA LYS A 87 34.91 -17.61 7.76
C LYS A 87 33.84 -16.69 7.16
N LEU A 88 32.75 -17.28 6.69
CA LEU A 88 31.67 -16.54 6.02
C LEU A 88 30.72 -15.88 7.02
N VAL A 89 30.30 -14.66 6.69
CA VAL A 89 29.20 -13.94 7.35
C VAL A 89 28.31 -13.35 6.27
N GLN A 90 26.98 -13.43 6.42
CA GLN A 90 26.06 -12.86 5.43
C GLN A 90 26.33 -11.36 5.27
N ASP A 91 26.28 -10.86 4.04
CA ASP A 91 26.36 -9.43 3.77
C ASP A 91 25.19 -8.73 4.43
N ARG A 92 25.54 -7.88 5.39
CA ARG A 92 24.59 -7.16 6.20
C ARG A 92 23.81 -6.15 5.37
N ALA A 93 24.43 -5.43 4.43
CA ALA A 93 23.71 -4.46 3.60
C ALA A 93 22.63 -5.15 2.77
N TRP A 94 23.01 -6.26 2.12
CA TRP A 94 22.10 -7.10 1.37
C TRP A 94 20.96 -7.67 2.23
N LEU A 95 21.30 -8.23 3.40
CA LEU A 95 20.31 -8.81 4.32
C LEU A 95 19.30 -7.77 4.83
N LEU A 96 19.76 -6.57 5.19
CA LEU A 96 18.89 -5.53 5.73
C LEU A 96 17.83 -5.10 4.71
N GLN A 97 18.21 -4.95 3.44
CA GLN A 97 17.27 -4.59 2.37
C GLN A 97 16.22 -5.67 2.09
N LEU A 98 16.54 -6.93 2.40
CA LEU A 98 15.64 -8.07 2.24
C LEU A 98 14.58 -8.13 3.35
N VAL A 99 14.88 -7.57 4.52
CA VAL A 99 14.08 -7.74 5.74
C VAL A 99 13.32 -6.48 6.14
N TYR A 100 13.93 -5.30 5.94
CA TYR A 100 13.41 -4.03 6.42
C TYR A 100 12.82 -3.20 5.29
N VAL A 101 11.67 -2.58 5.58
CA VAL A 101 10.99 -1.65 4.66
C VAL A 101 10.92 -0.28 5.32
N PRO A 102 11.46 0.78 4.69
CA PRO A 102 11.34 2.14 5.20
C PRO A 102 9.88 2.56 5.40
N GLY A 103 9.62 3.21 6.55
CA GLY A 103 8.30 3.60 7.02
C GLY A 103 7.53 2.50 7.77
N PHE A 104 8.07 1.29 7.94
CA PHE A 104 7.44 0.23 8.73
C PHE A 104 7.98 0.19 10.15
N THR A 105 7.11 -0.17 11.09
CA THR A 105 7.45 -0.35 12.51
C THR A 105 7.89 -1.78 12.78
N TYR A 106 8.96 -1.93 13.54
CA TYR A 106 9.49 -3.21 13.99
C TYR A 106 9.72 -3.18 15.51
N GLU A 107 9.62 -4.34 16.13
CA GLU A 107 9.82 -4.52 17.57
C GLU A 107 11.27 -4.91 17.85
N PHE A 108 11.92 -4.14 18.71
CA PHE A 108 13.31 -4.33 19.10
C PHE A 108 13.43 -4.54 20.60
N ALA A 109 14.30 -5.47 21.02
CA ALA A 109 14.71 -5.62 22.40
C ALA A 109 16.10 -5.02 22.60
N VAL A 110 16.32 -4.29 23.69
CA VAL A 110 17.65 -3.80 24.07
C VAL A 110 18.48 -4.97 24.60
N ILE A 111 19.57 -5.32 23.90
CA ILE A 111 20.44 -6.45 24.25
C ILE A 111 21.83 -6.02 24.71
N GLY A 112 22.14 -4.73 24.65
CA GLY A 112 23.40 -4.20 25.13
C GLY A 112 23.41 -2.68 25.19
N GLN A 113 24.31 -2.15 26.00
CA GLN A 113 24.60 -0.72 26.09
C GLN A 113 26.07 -0.52 25.66
N GLY A 114 26.28 0.35 24.68
CA GLY A 114 27.59 0.82 24.25
C GLY A 114 27.99 2.11 24.96
N GLY A 115 29.15 2.66 24.61
CA GLY A 115 29.59 3.96 25.10
C GLY A 115 28.77 5.13 24.54
N ALA A 116 28.61 6.20 25.35
CA ALA A 116 27.97 7.48 24.97
C ALA A 116 26.47 7.40 24.59
N GLY A 117 25.64 6.73 25.41
CA GLY A 117 24.17 6.74 25.23
C GLY A 117 23.68 5.95 24.02
N LYS A 118 24.49 5.04 23.51
CA LYS A 118 24.17 4.17 22.37
C LYS A 118 23.84 2.77 22.85
N TYR A 119 22.87 2.13 22.18
CA TYR A 119 22.38 0.81 22.55
C TYR A 119 22.50 -0.18 21.39
N THR A 120 22.65 -1.45 21.73
CA THR A 120 22.51 -2.56 20.78
C THR A 120 21.11 -3.11 20.92
N LEU A 121 20.38 -3.09 19.82
CA LEU A 121 19.02 -3.58 19.70
C LEU A 121 19.02 -4.94 18.99
N LYS A 122 18.03 -5.78 19.26
CA LYS A 122 17.78 -7.01 18.51
C LYS A 122 16.33 -7.01 18.06
N ASP A 123 16.13 -7.13 16.76
CA ASP A 123 14.81 -7.34 16.20
C ASP A 123 14.22 -8.64 16.73
N ILE A 124 13.07 -8.55 17.39
CA ILE A 124 12.44 -9.69 18.07
C ILE A 124 11.97 -10.75 17.06
N ALA A 125 11.46 -10.32 15.90
CA ALA A 125 10.90 -11.21 14.90
C ALA A 125 11.98 -11.82 14.00
N ASN A 126 12.95 -11.00 13.60
CA ASN A 126 13.96 -11.40 12.62
C ASN A 126 15.28 -11.86 13.26
N GLY A 127 15.49 -11.60 14.55
CA GLY A 127 16.72 -11.94 15.26
C GLY A 127 17.97 -11.17 14.82
N ILE A 128 17.80 -10.09 14.05
CA ILE A 128 18.90 -9.28 13.54
C ILE A 128 19.26 -8.23 14.59
N GLU A 129 20.54 -8.22 14.99
CA GLU A 129 21.09 -7.22 15.90
C GLU A 129 21.39 -5.92 15.17
N HIS A 130 21.16 -4.77 15.80
CA HIS A 130 21.44 -3.43 15.31
C HIS A 130 22.24 -2.66 16.35
N TYR A 131 23.41 -2.20 15.95
CA TYR A 131 24.36 -1.55 16.85
C TYR A 131 24.21 -0.03 16.76
N ASN A 132 24.63 0.64 17.84
CA ASN A 132 24.76 2.10 17.91
C ASN A 132 23.45 2.88 17.81
N TYR A 133 22.33 2.33 18.28
CA TYR A 133 21.07 3.05 18.35
C TYR A 133 21.18 4.19 19.38
N PRO A 134 21.06 5.48 18.97
CA PRO A 134 21.06 6.59 19.91
C PRO A 134 19.70 6.67 20.61
N SER A 135 19.71 6.78 21.93
CA SER A 135 18.49 7.05 22.71
C SER A 135 18.66 8.34 23.51
N ALA A 136 17.62 9.18 23.51
CA ALA A 136 17.58 10.39 24.33
C ALA A 136 17.36 10.07 25.82
N GLY A 137 16.69 8.95 26.11
CA GLY A 137 16.46 8.44 27.47
C GLY A 137 17.30 7.20 27.79
N GLU A 138 17.52 6.96 29.08
CA GLU A 138 18.21 5.77 29.55
C GLU A 138 17.34 4.52 29.34
N LEU A 139 17.87 3.56 28.59
CA LEU A 139 17.22 2.28 28.32
C LEU A 139 17.90 1.16 29.13
N ARG A 140 17.11 0.19 29.56
CA ARG A 140 17.57 -1.00 30.30
C ARG A 140 17.66 -2.20 29.37
N LEU A 141 18.56 -3.13 29.70
CA LEU A 141 18.63 -4.43 29.07
C LEU A 141 17.28 -5.15 29.19
N GLY A 142 16.76 -5.61 28.06
CA GLY A 142 15.45 -6.25 27.96
C GLY A 142 14.29 -5.33 27.61
N ASP A 143 14.48 -4.00 27.62
CA ASP A 143 13.43 -3.05 27.21
C ASP A 143 13.01 -3.30 25.76
N LYS A 144 11.72 -3.14 25.50
CA LYS A 144 11.13 -3.30 24.17
C LYS A 144 10.78 -1.95 23.57
N LEU A 145 11.14 -1.76 22.32
CA LEU A 145 10.93 -0.54 21.56
C LEU A 145 10.21 -0.87 20.25
N SER A 146 9.16 -0.11 19.96
CA SER A 146 8.49 -0.10 18.65
C SER A 146 9.08 1.04 17.83
N LEU A 147 9.97 0.73 16.89
CA LEU A 147 10.69 1.76 16.11
C LEU A 147 10.37 1.68 14.63
N VAL A 148 10.31 2.84 13.98
CA VAL A 148 10.09 2.95 12.54
C VAL A 148 11.42 2.93 11.81
N VAL A 149 11.54 2.14 10.75
CA VAL A 149 12.72 2.19 9.86
C VAL A 149 12.64 3.46 9.03
N GLN A 150 13.50 4.44 9.29
CA GLN A 150 13.59 5.65 8.49
C GLN A 150 14.33 5.39 7.17
N SER A 151 15.46 4.70 7.21
CA SER A 151 16.23 4.36 6.00
C SER A 151 17.21 3.23 6.28
N ILE A 152 17.68 2.61 5.20
CA ILE A 152 18.70 1.55 5.25
C ILE A 152 19.96 2.11 4.61
N VAL A 153 20.99 2.34 5.42
CA VAL A 153 22.25 2.96 4.96
C VAL A 153 23.37 1.96 5.14
N LYS A 154 23.78 1.33 4.02
CA LYS A 154 24.78 0.25 4.01
C LYS A 154 24.39 -0.83 5.03
N ASN A 155 25.17 -0.94 6.11
CA ASN A 155 25.06 -2.00 7.12
C ASN A 155 24.23 -1.58 8.35
N TYR A 156 23.59 -0.41 8.33
CA TYR A 156 22.84 0.13 9.47
C TYR A 156 21.41 0.51 9.10
N LEU A 157 20.51 0.35 10.07
CA LEU A 157 19.20 0.96 10.04
C LEU A 157 19.27 2.33 10.70
N VAL A 158 18.71 3.33 10.03
CA VAL A 158 18.32 4.57 10.69
C VAL A 158 16.91 4.34 11.22
N LEU A 159 16.75 4.43 12.53
CA LEU A 159 15.51 4.18 13.23
C LEU A 159 14.97 5.49 13.80
N ALA A 160 13.64 5.64 13.75
CA ALA A 160 12.90 6.76 14.31
C ALA A 160 11.90 6.25 15.35
N GLN A 161 11.53 7.11 16.30
CA GLN A 161 10.57 6.77 17.36
C GLN A 161 9.16 6.62 16.79
N ASP A 162 8.80 7.48 15.85
CA ASP A 162 7.52 7.43 15.17
C ASP A 162 7.69 7.69 13.66
N ARG A 163 6.54 7.64 12.98
CA ARG A 163 6.49 7.80 11.53
C ARG A 163 6.76 9.24 11.11
N TYR A 164 6.37 10.23 11.90
CA TYR A 164 6.60 11.63 11.59
C TYR A 164 8.09 11.95 11.59
N ASP A 165 8.80 11.54 12.64
CA ASP A 165 10.26 11.63 12.74
C ASP A 165 10.95 10.92 11.57
N ALA A 166 10.46 9.74 11.19
CA ALA A 166 10.97 9.01 10.03
C ALA A 166 10.81 9.80 8.72
N ILE A 167 9.66 10.44 8.50
CA ILE A 167 9.38 11.23 7.30
C ILE A 167 10.23 12.51 7.25
N VAL A 168 10.31 13.24 8.38
CA VAL A 168 11.13 14.44 8.50
C VAL A 168 12.60 14.09 8.29
N GLY A 169 13.09 13.04 8.95
CA GLY A 169 14.45 12.55 8.79
C GLY A 169 14.76 12.04 7.37
N ALA A 170 13.77 11.52 6.66
CA ALA A 170 13.87 11.12 5.25
C ALA A 170 13.95 12.31 4.27
N LYS A 171 13.85 13.55 4.80
CA LYS A 171 13.95 14.83 4.05
C LYS A 171 12.86 15.02 3.00
N PHE A 172 11.67 14.50 3.24
CA PHE A 172 10.50 14.90 2.46
C PHE A 172 10.19 16.37 2.74
N LYS A 173 9.90 17.14 1.69
CA LYS A 173 9.54 18.56 1.80
C LYS A 173 8.25 18.83 1.06
N VAL A 174 7.41 19.64 1.68
CA VAL A 174 6.27 20.30 1.07
C VAL A 174 6.69 20.97 -0.25
N GLY A 175 5.83 20.89 -1.27
CA GLY A 175 6.01 21.43 -2.61
C GLY A 175 6.92 20.59 -3.51
N GLN A 176 7.57 19.55 -2.99
CA GLN A 176 8.38 18.67 -3.84
C GLN A 176 7.53 17.68 -4.62
N LYS A 177 7.93 17.48 -5.88
CA LYS A 177 7.34 16.49 -6.79
C LYS A 177 8.18 15.21 -6.75
N HIS A 178 7.53 14.08 -6.48
CA HIS A 178 8.16 12.76 -6.43
C HIS A 178 7.43 11.78 -7.33
N ASN A 179 8.18 10.82 -7.87
CA ASN A 179 7.63 9.71 -8.62
C ASN A 179 7.39 8.55 -7.66
N PHE A 180 6.13 8.17 -7.50
CA PHE A 180 5.72 7.04 -6.69
C PHE A 180 5.37 5.86 -7.57
N THR A 181 5.77 4.65 -7.17
CA THR A 181 5.25 3.41 -7.76
C THR A 181 3.88 3.11 -7.16
N ILE A 182 2.89 2.85 -8.00
CA ILE A 182 1.55 2.43 -7.55
C ILE A 182 1.65 0.97 -7.11
N ARG A 183 1.27 0.70 -5.87
CA ARG A 183 1.42 -0.59 -5.17
C ARG A 183 0.11 -1.32 -4.90
N LYS A 184 -1.05 -0.70 -4.98
CA LYS A 184 -2.39 -1.33 -4.84
C LYS A 184 -3.44 -0.25 -4.97
N VAL A 185 -4.65 -0.63 -5.36
CA VAL A 185 -5.86 0.15 -5.08
C VAL A 185 -6.56 -0.56 -3.93
N LYS A 186 -6.83 0.15 -2.84
CA LYS A 186 -7.50 -0.41 -1.66
C LYS A 186 -8.65 0.49 -1.24
N PRO A 187 -9.79 -0.06 -0.82
CA PRO A 187 -10.79 0.70 -0.08
C PRO A 187 -10.27 0.94 1.36
N ASP A 188 -10.63 2.10 1.93
CA ASP A 188 -10.53 2.33 3.36
C ASP A 188 -11.78 1.83 4.12
N GLU A 189 -11.85 2.10 5.43
CA GLU A 189 -12.96 1.68 6.29
C GLU A 189 -14.32 2.29 5.87
N ASN A 190 -14.28 3.41 5.14
CA ASN A 190 -15.46 4.09 4.60
C ASN A 190 -15.70 3.72 3.12
N ASN A 191 -15.06 2.65 2.64
CA ASN A 191 -15.12 2.18 1.26
C ASN A 191 -14.58 3.18 0.20
N ARG A 192 -13.81 4.19 0.63
CA ARG A 192 -13.17 5.14 -0.28
C ARG A 192 -11.91 4.54 -0.86
N GLN A 193 -11.78 4.57 -2.18
CA GLN A 193 -10.60 4.02 -2.85
C GLN A 193 -9.37 4.92 -2.69
N TYR A 194 -8.24 4.32 -2.36
CA TYR A 194 -6.93 4.96 -2.37
C TYR A 194 -5.88 4.09 -3.07
N LEU A 195 -4.92 4.76 -3.69
CA LEU A 195 -3.68 4.17 -4.17
C LEU A 195 -2.72 4.00 -2.99
N GLN A 196 -2.27 2.79 -2.76
CA GLN A 196 -1.10 2.49 -1.94
C GLN A 196 0.11 2.77 -2.83
N LEU A 197 0.99 3.69 -2.42
CA LEU A 197 2.10 4.23 -3.22
C LEU A 197 3.45 3.98 -2.53
N VAL A 198 4.52 3.74 -3.28
CA VAL A 198 5.88 3.65 -2.71
C VAL A 198 6.83 4.63 -3.40
N ASP A 199 7.55 5.43 -2.62
CA ASP A 199 8.63 6.28 -3.15
C ASP A 199 9.76 5.39 -3.70
N LYS A 200 10.07 5.53 -4.99
CA LYS A 200 11.12 4.75 -5.67
C LYS A 200 12.50 4.96 -5.05
N THR A 201 12.74 6.13 -4.46
CA THR A 201 14.07 6.48 -3.96
C THR A 201 14.31 6.00 -2.53
N ARG A 202 13.33 6.15 -1.64
CA ARG A 202 13.48 5.84 -0.21
C ARG A 202 12.69 4.63 0.24
N GLY A 203 11.78 4.10 -0.59
CA GLY A 203 10.98 2.92 -0.26
C GLY A 203 9.82 3.17 0.71
N PHE A 204 9.52 4.42 1.07
CA PHE A 204 8.41 4.75 1.96
C PHE A 204 7.07 4.49 1.32
N TRP A 205 6.15 3.93 2.09
CA TRP A 205 4.78 3.71 1.68
C TRP A 205 3.83 4.88 2.02
N HIS A 206 2.91 5.24 1.13
CA HIS A 206 1.91 6.30 1.32
C HIS A 206 0.53 5.91 0.78
N ARG A 207 -0.50 6.62 1.24
CA ARG A 207 -1.87 6.53 0.69
C ARG A 207 -2.13 7.77 -0.14
N PHE A 208 -2.74 7.59 -1.30
CA PHE A 208 -3.23 8.69 -2.12
C PHE A 208 -4.67 8.39 -2.51
N TYR A 209 -5.60 9.17 -1.98
CA TYR A 209 -7.01 8.99 -2.25
C TYR A 209 -7.34 9.53 -3.64
N LEU A 210 -7.99 8.69 -4.45
CA LEU A 210 -8.54 9.13 -5.73
C LEU A 210 -9.72 10.07 -5.44
N GLU A 211 -9.93 11.06 -6.29
CA GLU A 211 -11.18 11.83 -6.26
C GLU A 211 -12.34 10.94 -6.70
N ASN A 212 -13.59 11.28 -6.33
CA ASN A 212 -14.76 10.39 -6.47
C ASN A 212 -15.04 9.89 -7.90
N ASP A 213 -14.38 10.44 -8.93
CA ASP A 213 -14.52 10.05 -10.34
C ASP A 213 -13.17 9.65 -11.00
N ASP A 214 -12.07 9.68 -10.25
CA ASP A 214 -10.75 9.33 -10.80
C ASP A 214 -10.60 7.82 -10.84
N ALA A 215 -10.46 7.28 -12.06
CA ALA A 215 -9.99 5.91 -12.22
C ALA A 215 -8.51 5.83 -11.80
N PRO A 216 -8.06 4.72 -11.19
CA PRO A 216 -6.65 4.51 -10.94
C PRO A 216 -5.85 4.62 -12.25
N PRO A 217 -4.69 5.30 -12.26
CA PRO A 217 -3.90 5.49 -13.47
C PRO A 217 -3.54 4.16 -14.14
N ASN A 218 -3.58 4.13 -15.47
CA ASN A 218 -3.08 3.00 -16.27
C ASN A 218 -1.55 2.96 -16.35
N GLU A 219 -0.83 3.57 -15.41
CA GLU A 219 0.63 3.62 -15.37
C GLU A 219 1.14 3.07 -14.04
N ASP A 220 2.31 2.42 -14.04
CA ASP A 220 2.85 1.79 -12.83
C ASP A 220 3.49 2.80 -11.86
N SER A 221 3.62 4.05 -12.30
CA SER A 221 4.07 5.15 -11.46
C SER A 221 3.24 6.41 -11.67
N ILE A 222 3.10 7.17 -10.60
CA ILE A 222 2.38 8.43 -10.57
C ILE A 222 3.32 9.51 -10.03
N ARG A 223 3.38 10.65 -10.72
CA ARG A 223 4.12 11.82 -10.23
C ARG A 223 3.17 12.66 -9.37
N LEU A 224 3.48 12.81 -8.09
CA LEU A 224 2.68 13.57 -7.15
C LEU A 224 3.53 14.62 -6.45
N GLU A 225 2.87 15.69 -6.02
CA GLU A 225 3.44 16.74 -5.21
C GLU A 225 3.07 16.55 -3.74
N ILE A 226 4.04 16.77 -2.84
CA ILE A 226 3.81 16.74 -1.40
C ILE A 226 3.14 18.03 -1.00
N GLY A 227 1.87 17.95 -0.70
CA GLY A 227 1.08 19.05 -0.21
C GLY A 227 1.36 19.42 1.23
N ASP A 228 1.40 18.41 2.09
CA ASP A 228 1.58 18.58 3.52
C ASP A 228 2.13 17.29 4.13
N ILE A 229 2.57 17.35 5.38
CA ILE A 229 3.00 16.21 6.17
C ILE A 229 2.15 16.19 7.44
N THR A 230 1.31 15.17 7.59
CA THR A 230 0.44 15.07 8.77
C THR A 230 1.26 14.80 10.03
N PRO A 231 0.79 15.21 11.23
CA PRO A 231 1.45 14.90 12.50
C PRO A 231 1.66 13.40 12.73
N GLU A 232 0.84 12.54 12.11
CA GLU A 232 0.97 11.08 12.19
C GLU A 232 1.99 10.50 11.20
N GLY A 233 2.68 11.35 10.42
CA GLY A 233 3.72 10.94 9.48
C GLY A 233 3.19 10.43 8.13
N TRP A 234 2.09 10.98 7.63
CA TRP A 234 1.61 10.73 6.27
C TRP A 234 1.90 11.91 5.35
N LEU A 235 2.23 11.62 4.09
CA LEU A 235 2.31 12.66 3.07
C LEU A 235 0.90 12.92 2.53
N CYS A 236 0.45 14.17 2.60
CA CYS A 236 -0.72 14.63 1.89
C CYS A 236 -0.32 14.84 0.43
N LEU A 237 -0.50 13.82 -0.40
CA LEU A 237 -0.10 13.82 -1.80
C LEU A 237 -1.20 14.42 -2.67
N GLN A 238 -0.79 15.10 -3.74
CA GLN A 238 -1.69 15.71 -4.71
C GLN A 238 -1.10 15.67 -6.13
N TYR A 239 -1.90 15.91 -7.16
CA TYR A 239 -1.35 16.04 -8.50
C TYR A 239 -0.45 17.29 -8.62
N PRO A 240 0.63 17.24 -9.41
CA PRO A 240 1.47 18.42 -9.62
C PRO A 240 0.64 19.56 -10.21
N GLY A 241 0.61 20.70 -9.53
CA GLY A 241 -0.20 21.85 -9.97
C GLY A 241 -1.69 21.80 -9.62
N THR A 242 -2.18 20.77 -8.91
CA THR A 242 -3.36 20.96 -8.05
C THR A 242 -2.95 21.84 -6.86
N ARG A 243 -3.86 22.69 -6.39
CA ARG A 243 -3.54 23.86 -5.58
C ARG A 243 -3.31 23.51 -4.11
N LEU A 244 -2.04 23.38 -3.73
CA LEU A 244 -1.61 23.53 -2.32
C LEU A 244 -0.92 24.86 -2.02
N ALA A 245 -1.01 25.84 -2.93
CA ALA A 245 -0.86 27.24 -2.51
C ALA A 245 -2.04 27.73 -1.64
N ASP A 246 -3.20 27.07 -1.72
CA ASP A 246 -4.43 27.51 -1.01
C ASP A 246 -4.67 26.73 0.28
N ILE A 247 -4.54 25.40 0.26
CA ILE A 247 -4.77 24.57 1.45
C ILE A 247 -3.70 24.77 2.54
N GLN A 248 -2.46 25.13 2.19
CA GLN A 248 -1.43 25.47 3.17
C GLN A 248 -1.62 26.87 3.77
N LYS A 249 -2.12 27.84 2.99
CA LYS A 249 -2.60 29.12 3.53
C LYS A 249 -3.77 28.91 4.49
N ILE A 250 -4.68 27.99 4.17
CA ILE A 250 -5.86 27.72 5.01
C ILE A 250 -5.51 27.05 6.34
N ARG A 251 -4.42 26.26 6.42
CA ARG A 251 -4.04 25.54 7.65
C ARG A 251 -2.96 26.20 8.50
N GLN A 252 -2.12 27.07 7.92
CA GLN A 252 -0.98 27.68 8.63
C GLN A 252 -1.01 29.20 8.69
N ALA A 253 -2.02 29.87 8.13
CA ALA A 253 -1.97 31.32 8.12
C ALA A 253 -2.55 31.92 9.40
N GLU A 254 -1.66 32.46 10.21
CA GLU A 254 -1.89 33.72 10.96
C GLU A 254 -2.17 34.91 10.00
N SER A 255 -2.57 34.66 8.74
CA SER A 255 -2.75 35.65 7.67
C SER A 255 -3.89 35.23 6.74
N THR A 256 -5.04 35.87 6.89
CA THR A 256 -6.31 35.63 6.19
C THR A 256 -6.33 36.01 4.69
N ASP A 257 -5.19 36.01 3.99
CA ASP A 257 -5.05 36.47 2.59
C ASP A 257 -4.91 35.32 1.57
N PHE A 258 -5.98 35.08 0.81
CA PHE A 258 -6.09 34.08 -0.26
C PHE A 258 -5.36 34.47 -1.55
N GLY A 259 -4.66 35.61 -1.60
CA GLY A 259 -4.00 36.13 -2.80
C GLY A 259 -4.99 36.78 -3.76
N ARG A 260 -4.68 36.79 -5.06
CA ARG A 260 -5.53 37.42 -6.10
C ARG A 260 -6.31 36.39 -6.93
N GLU A 261 -7.45 36.83 -7.46
CA GLU A 261 -8.21 36.08 -8.46
C GLU A 261 -7.35 35.77 -9.70
N ASN A 262 -7.63 34.64 -10.35
CA ASN A 262 -6.97 34.26 -11.59
C ASN A 262 -7.84 33.30 -12.41
N GLU A 263 -7.30 32.72 -13.48
CA GLU A 263 -8.04 31.83 -14.38
C GLU A 263 -8.68 30.60 -13.73
N ARG A 264 -8.21 30.20 -12.55
CA ARG A 264 -8.74 29.05 -11.78
C ARG A 264 -9.25 29.46 -10.39
N ARG A 265 -9.23 30.74 -10.02
CA ARG A 265 -9.65 31.25 -8.70
C ARG A 265 -10.61 32.42 -8.87
N GLU A 266 -11.76 32.31 -8.23
CA GLU A 266 -12.70 33.41 -8.09
C GLU A 266 -13.03 33.64 -6.62
N PHE A 267 -13.24 34.89 -6.23
CA PHE A 267 -13.74 35.27 -4.93
C PHE A 267 -15.12 35.91 -5.04
N LYS A 268 -15.99 35.59 -4.09
CA LYS A 268 -17.25 36.29 -3.86
C LYS A 268 -17.46 36.41 -2.36
N SER A 269 -17.87 37.58 -1.90
CA SER A 269 -18.17 37.77 -0.48
C SER A 269 -19.45 37.07 -0.05
N THR A 270 -20.38 36.82 -0.97
CA THR A 270 -21.75 36.35 -0.66
C THR A 270 -22.44 35.69 -1.87
N ILE A 271 -23.48 34.87 -1.61
CA ILE A 271 -24.44 34.35 -2.61
C ILE A 271 -25.64 35.27 -2.90
N ALA A 272 -25.80 36.39 -2.19
CA ALA A 272 -26.89 37.35 -2.40
C ALA A 272 -26.36 38.76 -2.73
N PHE A 273 -27.17 39.62 -3.35
CA PHE A 273 -26.83 41.04 -3.58
C PHE A 273 -27.82 41.97 -2.85
N PRO A 274 -27.42 43.11 -2.28
CA PRO A 274 -26.06 43.60 -2.13
C PRO A 274 -25.27 42.77 -1.10
N PRO A 275 -23.92 42.81 -1.15
CA PRO A 275 -23.10 42.20 -0.11
C PRO A 275 -23.42 42.79 1.25
N GLN A 276 -23.85 41.96 2.21
CA GLN A 276 -24.01 42.42 3.58
C GLN A 276 -22.64 42.51 4.25
N ASP A 277 -22.02 43.68 4.13
CA ASP A 277 -21.04 44.12 5.11
C ASP A 277 -21.81 44.63 6.35
N LYS A 278 -21.48 44.13 7.54
CA LYS A 278 -22.07 44.61 8.80
C LYS A 278 -21.78 46.10 9.05
N ASN A 279 -20.80 46.67 8.33
CA ASN A 279 -20.40 48.08 8.41
C ASN A 279 -20.91 48.96 7.24
N ALA A 280 -21.75 48.44 6.33
CA ALA A 280 -22.27 49.23 5.21
C ALA A 280 -23.28 50.32 5.68
N PRO A 281 -23.28 51.52 5.09
CA PRO A 281 -24.23 52.59 5.40
C PRO A 281 -25.68 52.12 5.25
N ALA A 282 -26.56 52.57 6.16
CA ALA A 282 -27.96 52.11 6.25
C ALA A 282 -28.83 52.35 4.98
N ALA A 283 -28.33 53.12 4.00
CA ALA A 283 -29.02 53.39 2.74
C ALA A 283 -29.00 52.22 1.73
N ASP A 284 -28.11 51.21 1.92
CA ASP A 284 -27.95 50.07 1.00
C ASP A 284 -28.59 48.76 1.49
N LYS A 285 -29.42 48.79 2.56
CA LYS A 285 -30.15 47.62 3.08
C LYS A 285 -31.35 47.22 2.19
N ASN A 286 -31.10 47.00 0.90
CA ASN A 286 -32.09 46.40 0.02
C ASN A 286 -32.06 44.87 0.13
N GLN A 287 -33.23 44.26 -0.02
CA GLN A 287 -33.51 42.82 0.09
C GLN A 287 -32.50 41.95 -0.67
N ALA A 288 -32.13 40.80 -0.11
CA ALA A 288 -31.20 39.85 -0.72
C ALA A 288 -31.67 39.36 -2.10
N ASP A 289 -30.94 39.75 -3.14
CA ASP A 289 -31.15 39.36 -4.54
C ASP A 289 -30.24 38.20 -4.91
N PHE A 290 -30.73 36.98 -4.65
CA PHE A 290 -30.11 35.72 -5.06
C PHE A 290 -30.12 35.53 -6.58
N ASN A 291 -31.05 36.15 -7.29
CA ASN A 291 -31.12 35.99 -8.74
C ASN A 291 -29.95 36.71 -9.43
N LYS A 292 -29.60 37.90 -8.98
CA LYS A 292 -28.45 38.65 -9.50
C LYS A 292 -27.12 37.97 -9.13
N GLN A 293 -26.98 37.53 -7.88
CA GLN A 293 -25.71 37.01 -7.38
C GLN A 293 -25.55 35.50 -7.61
N LEU A 294 -26.36 34.66 -6.96
CA LEU A 294 -26.27 33.21 -7.07
C LEU A 294 -26.56 32.73 -8.51
N ARG A 295 -27.73 33.03 -9.06
CA ARG A 295 -28.09 32.58 -10.41
C ARG A 295 -27.32 33.35 -11.47
N GLY A 296 -27.21 34.67 -11.32
CA GLY A 296 -26.63 35.54 -12.32
C GLY A 296 -25.10 35.49 -12.39
N THR A 297 -24.39 35.54 -11.27
CA THR A 297 -22.93 35.69 -11.26
C THR A 297 -22.24 34.36 -10.96
N ILE A 298 -22.62 33.70 -9.87
CA ILE A 298 -21.97 32.47 -9.41
C ILE A 298 -22.16 31.32 -10.40
N MET A 299 -23.37 31.11 -10.93
CA MET A 299 -23.57 30.04 -11.93
C MET A 299 -22.80 30.28 -13.24
N ARG A 300 -22.60 31.55 -13.65
CA ARG A 300 -21.75 31.85 -14.82
C ARG A 300 -20.30 31.49 -14.55
N VAL A 301 -19.80 31.80 -13.35
CA VAL A 301 -18.45 31.42 -12.91
C VAL A 301 -18.30 29.91 -12.95
N ILE A 302 -19.23 29.15 -12.36
CA ILE A 302 -19.19 27.68 -12.35
C ILE A 302 -19.20 27.12 -13.78
N ALA A 303 -20.13 27.59 -14.63
CA ALA A 303 -20.20 27.18 -16.04
C ALA A 303 -18.88 27.49 -16.79
N SER A 304 -18.28 28.65 -16.53
CA SER A 304 -17.01 29.05 -17.14
C SER A 304 -15.86 28.14 -16.72
N PHE A 305 -15.81 27.70 -15.46
CA PHE A 305 -14.79 26.75 -15.00
C PHE A 305 -14.98 25.38 -15.64
N MET A 306 -16.22 24.87 -15.71
CA MET A 306 -16.54 23.60 -16.37
C MET A 306 -16.19 23.59 -17.85
N ASN A 307 -16.38 24.70 -18.55
CA ASN A 307 -16.03 24.82 -19.96
C ASN A 307 -14.55 25.10 -20.21
N SER A 308 -13.77 25.33 -19.16
CA SER A 308 -12.32 25.62 -19.25
C SER A 308 -11.54 24.49 -18.57
N THR A 309 -10.51 24.81 -17.79
CA THR A 309 -9.65 23.83 -17.11
C THR A 309 -10.12 23.46 -15.68
N GLY A 310 -11.36 23.78 -15.30
CA GLY A 310 -11.81 23.73 -13.90
C GLY A 310 -11.28 24.88 -13.04
N GLY A 311 -11.65 24.91 -11.76
CA GLY A 311 -11.23 25.96 -10.82
C GLY A 311 -11.93 25.89 -9.46
N SER A 312 -11.58 26.80 -8.56
CA SER A 312 -12.22 26.99 -7.25
C SER A 312 -12.84 28.38 -7.16
N LEU A 313 -14.10 28.44 -6.73
CA LEU A 313 -14.78 29.66 -6.31
C LEU A 313 -14.82 29.67 -4.78
N PHE A 314 -14.29 30.71 -4.15
CA PHE A 314 -14.38 30.91 -2.70
C PHE A 314 -15.47 31.94 -2.40
N ILE A 315 -16.39 31.57 -1.52
CA ILE A 315 -17.54 32.36 -1.09
C ILE A 315 -17.37 32.69 0.39
N GLY A 316 -17.67 33.93 0.79
CA GLY A 316 -17.28 34.46 2.10
C GLY A 316 -15.86 35.04 2.10
N VAL A 317 -15.35 35.39 0.91
CA VAL A 317 -14.03 35.99 0.69
C VAL A 317 -14.19 37.25 -0.14
N THR A 318 -13.59 38.36 0.29
CA THR A 318 -13.62 39.63 -0.44
C THR A 318 -12.78 39.56 -1.72
N ASP A 319 -12.96 40.51 -2.64
CA ASP A 319 -12.19 40.59 -3.89
C ASP A 319 -10.66 40.75 -3.64
N ASN A 320 -10.29 41.23 -2.45
CA ASN A 320 -8.90 41.35 -2.01
C ASN A 320 -8.33 40.04 -1.45
N GLY A 321 -9.14 38.98 -1.36
CA GLY A 321 -8.73 37.69 -0.81
C GLY A 321 -8.88 37.58 0.71
N GLU A 322 -9.60 38.47 1.39
CA GLU A 322 -9.78 38.44 2.85
C GLU A 322 -11.08 37.71 3.24
N VAL A 323 -11.07 36.93 4.33
CA VAL A 323 -12.27 36.20 4.77
C VAL A 323 -13.27 37.13 5.46
N CYS A 324 -14.43 37.34 4.83
CA CYS A 324 -15.57 38.07 5.41
C CYS A 324 -16.61 37.15 6.07
N GLY A 325 -16.62 35.87 5.73
CA GLY A 325 -17.56 34.88 6.27
C GLY A 325 -18.90 34.80 5.52
N ILE A 326 -19.63 33.70 5.71
CA ILE A 326 -20.95 33.42 5.09
C ILE A 326 -22.12 33.55 6.09
N GLU A 327 -21.88 33.98 7.32
CA GLU A 327 -22.88 33.99 8.40
C GLU A 327 -24.10 34.87 8.05
N GLY A 328 -23.87 35.98 7.33
CA GLY A 328 -24.96 36.83 6.83
C GLY A 328 -25.88 36.06 5.88
N ASP A 329 -25.29 35.33 4.93
CA ASP A 329 -26.04 34.56 3.94
C ASP A 329 -26.86 33.43 4.58
N LEU A 330 -26.33 32.78 5.63
CA LEU A 330 -27.03 31.68 6.32
C LEU A 330 -28.42 32.12 6.77
N SER A 331 -28.52 33.33 7.34
CA SER A 331 -29.80 33.89 7.82
C SER A 331 -30.81 34.15 6.71
N GLN A 332 -30.36 34.28 5.46
CA GLN A 332 -31.17 34.68 4.30
C GLN A 332 -31.47 33.52 3.35
N LEU A 333 -31.03 32.28 3.64
CA LEU A 333 -31.21 31.12 2.75
C LEU A 333 -32.67 30.90 2.31
N ASN A 334 -33.63 31.35 3.12
CA ASN A 334 -35.07 31.23 2.87
C ASN A 334 -35.77 32.56 2.49
N GLU A 335 -35.00 33.54 2.01
CA GLU A 335 -35.53 34.83 1.51
C GLU A 335 -35.59 34.89 -0.04
N ASP A 336 -35.34 33.77 -0.73
CA ASP A 336 -35.34 33.66 -2.19
C ASP A 336 -36.71 33.17 -2.70
N TRP A 337 -37.65 34.08 -2.87
CA TRP A 337 -39.02 33.76 -3.32
C TRP A 337 -39.11 33.13 -4.72
N GLN A 338 -38.03 33.16 -5.52
CA GLN A 338 -37.96 32.53 -6.84
C GLN A 338 -37.40 31.09 -6.77
N ASP A 339 -36.96 30.66 -5.59
CA ASP A 339 -36.50 29.30 -5.34
C ASP A 339 -37.69 28.40 -5.01
N GLN A 340 -37.85 27.31 -5.75
CA GLN A 340 -38.91 26.32 -5.51
C GLN A 340 -38.78 25.63 -4.14
N TYR A 341 -37.59 25.65 -3.53
CA TYR A 341 -37.31 25.09 -2.20
C TYR A 341 -37.29 26.16 -1.10
N ASN A 342 -37.77 27.38 -1.37
CA ASN A 342 -37.78 28.45 -0.38
C ASN A 342 -38.55 28.05 0.88
N GLY A 343 -37.98 28.33 2.06
CA GLY A 343 -38.53 27.93 3.36
C GLY A 343 -38.12 26.53 3.82
N GLN A 344 -37.35 25.79 3.01
CA GLN A 344 -36.94 24.41 3.31
C GLN A 344 -35.44 24.27 3.66
N TYR A 345 -34.66 25.35 3.53
CA TYR A 345 -33.23 25.31 3.84
C TYR A 345 -32.99 25.45 5.34
N GLN A 346 -32.15 24.59 5.88
CA GLN A 346 -31.65 24.79 7.24
C GLN A 346 -30.69 25.97 7.28
N THR A 347 -30.73 26.78 8.33
CA THR A 347 -29.80 27.89 8.62
C THR A 347 -28.43 27.35 9.07
N SER A 348 -27.83 26.50 8.24
CA SER A 348 -26.59 25.77 8.48
C SER A 348 -25.77 25.65 7.20
N THR A 349 -24.51 25.20 7.32
CA THR A 349 -23.65 24.91 6.16
C THR A 349 -24.27 23.86 5.23
N ASP A 350 -25.01 22.90 5.77
CA ASP A 350 -25.68 21.86 4.98
C ASP A 350 -26.81 22.46 4.14
N GLY A 351 -27.61 23.36 4.71
CA GLY A 351 -28.64 24.09 3.97
C GLY A 351 -28.04 25.05 2.93
N TYR A 352 -26.87 25.63 3.23
CA TYR A 352 -26.11 26.47 2.30
C TYR A 352 -25.63 25.68 1.08
N GLU A 353 -25.02 24.51 1.31
CA GLU A 353 -24.61 23.60 0.23
C GLU A 353 -25.81 23.20 -0.62
N LEU A 354 -26.91 22.81 0.03
CA LEU A 354 -28.12 22.39 -0.67
C LEU A 354 -28.68 23.50 -1.57
N LYS A 355 -28.68 24.76 -1.11
CA LYS A 355 -29.13 25.90 -1.93
C LYS A 355 -28.25 26.12 -3.16
N ILE A 356 -26.93 26.03 -3.01
CA ILE A 356 -26.01 26.14 -4.16
C ILE A 356 -26.22 24.97 -5.12
N ARG A 357 -26.34 23.73 -4.62
CA ARG A 357 -26.60 22.55 -5.46
C ARG A 357 -27.91 22.66 -6.23
N ASN A 358 -28.99 23.08 -5.57
CA ASN A 358 -30.29 23.29 -6.24
C ASN A 358 -30.19 24.35 -7.33
N ALA A 359 -29.45 25.43 -7.10
CA ALA A 359 -29.21 26.46 -8.11
C ALA A 359 -28.37 25.94 -9.29
N ILE A 360 -27.35 25.11 -9.04
CA ILE A 360 -26.56 24.45 -10.10
C ILE A 360 -27.45 23.55 -10.95
N SER A 361 -28.22 22.66 -10.32
CA SER A 361 -29.15 21.78 -11.04
C SER A 361 -30.18 22.57 -11.86
N ALA A 362 -30.75 23.64 -11.29
CA ALA A 362 -31.74 24.45 -11.98
C ALA A 362 -31.18 25.25 -13.17
N VAL A 363 -29.95 25.75 -13.10
CA VAL A 363 -29.39 26.66 -14.12
C VAL A 363 -28.48 25.94 -15.13
N LEU A 364 -27.74 24.93 -14.68
CA LEU A 364 -26.70 24.22 -15.45
C LEU A 364 -27.02 22.73 -15.68
N GLY A 365 -27.97 22.16 -14.92
CA GLY A 365 -28.38 20.75 -15.00
C GLY A 365 -27.65 19.82 -14.03
N ASP A 366 -28.19 18.62 -13.85
CA ASP A 366 -27.69 17.67 -12.84
C ASP A 366 -26.31 17.10 -13.16
N PHE A 367 -25.96 16.98 -14.45
CA PHE A 367 -24.61 16.58 -14.86
C PHE A 367 -23.57 17.63 -14.44
N ALA A 368 -23.91 18.92 -14.47
CA ALA A 368 -23.02 19.95 -13.95
C ALA A 368 -22.86 19.82 -12.44
N ASN A 369 -23.94 19.48 -11.73
CA ASN A 369 -23.92 19.31 -10.27
C ASN A 369 -22.97 18.18 -9.82
N SER A 370 -22.88 17.07 -10.58
CA SER A 370 -21.95 15.96 -10.26
C SER A 370 -20.47 16.34 -10.40
N LEU A 371 -20.16 17.41 -11.13
CA LEU A 371 -18.79 17.91 -11.31
C LEU A 371 -18.36 18.93 -10.24
N VAL A 372 -19.20 19.17 -9.22
CA VAL A 372 -18.98 20.18 -8.18
C VAL A 372 -18.85 19.54 -6.79
N ASN A 373 -17.77 19.89 -6.09
CA ASN A 373 -17.53 19.56 -4.69
C ASN A 373 -17.54 20.83 -3.85
N ILE A 374 -18.29 20.85 -2.75
CA ILE A 374 -18.45 22.02 -1.88
C ILE A 374 -17.85 21.69 -0.52
N ARG A 375 -17.04 22.60 0.04
CA ARG A 375 -16.43 22.45 1.37
C ARG A 375 -16.56 23.74 2.16
N PHE A 376 -16.65 23.60 3.48
CA PHE A 376 -16.67 24.73 4.41
C PHE A 376 -15.44 24.69 5.30
N TYR A 377 -14.91 25.87 5.58
CA TYR A 377 -13.71 26.05 6.40
C TYR A 377 -13.98 27.10 7.46
N LYS A 378 -13.48 26.86 8.67
CA LYS A 378 -13.55 27.81 9.79
C LYS A 378 -12.21 28.50 9.96
N VAL A 379 -12.23 29.81 10.18
CA VAL A 379 -11.06 30.62 10.50
C VAL A 379 -11.37 31.48 11.71
N ASP A 380 -10.37 31.70 12.57
CA ASP A 380 -10.53 32.59 13.72
C ASP A 380 -10.64 34.04 13.24
N ASP A 381 -11.53 34.83 13.84
CA ASP A 381 -11.66 36.25 13.52
C ASP A 381 -10.48 37.02 14.18
N PRO A 382 -9.61 37.69 13.39
CA PRO A 382 -8.50 38.47 13.95
C PRO A 382 -8.95 39.58 14.91
N THR A 383 -10.21 40.04 14.77
CA THR A 383 -10.79 41.10 15.58
C THR A 383 -11.55 40.59 16.81
N ASP A 384 -11.95 39.32 16.82
CA ASP A 384 -12.63 38.67 17.93
C ASP A 384 -12.29 37.16 17.97
N PRO A 385 -11.22 36.75 18.66
CA PRO A 385 -10.80 35.34 18.75
C PRO A 385 -11.84 34.40 19.36
N SER A 386 -12.90 34.94 20.00
CA SER A 386 -14.01 34.15 20.51
C SER A 386 -15.04 33.77 19.45
N ASN A 387 -14.92 34.34 18.24
CA ASN A 387 -15.84 34.16 17.13
C ASN A 387 -15.09 33.64 15.89
N GLN A 388 -15.59 32.56 15.29
CA GLN A 388 -14.99 31.96 14.09
C GLN A 388 -15.84 32.32 12.87
N ARG A 389 -15.18 32.72 11.78
CA ARG A 389 -15.83 32.93 10.47
C ARG A 389 -15.76 31.66 9.65
N VAL A 390 -16.80 31.43 8.86
CA VAL A 390 -16.91 30.30 7.93
C VAL A 390 -16.88 30.80 6.51
N PHE A 391 -16.04 30.22 5.66
CA PHE A 391 -16.08 30.44 4.21
C PHE A 391 -16.33 29.12 3.47
N CYS A 392 -16.86 29.23 2.26
CA CYS A 392 -17.24 28.11 1.40
C CYS A 392 -16.33 28.04 0.18
N GLU A 393 -15.82 26.86 -0.16
CA GLU A 393 -15.11 26.59 -1.41
C GLU A 393 -15.97 25.70 -2.30
N VAL A 394 -16.23 26.18 -3.51
CA VAL A 394 -16.90 25.43 -4.58
C VAL A 394 -15.83 25.03 -5.59
N MET A 395 -15.39 23.76 -5.52
CA MET A 395 -14.44 23.16 -6.45
C MET A 395 -15.18 22.63 -7.67
N VAL A 396 -14.75 23.05 -8.85
CA VAL A 396 -15.42 22.77 -10.13
C VAL A 396 -14.47 22.02 -11.07
N LYS A 397 -14.84 20.79 -11.44
CA LYS A 397 -14.09 19.99 -12.43
C LYS A 397 -14.35 20.49 -13.85
N ALA A 398 -13.36 20.33 -14.73
CA ALA A 398 -13.55 20.54 -16.16
C ALA A 398 -14.53 19.50 -16.71
N ALA A 399 -15.57 19.95 -17.40
CA ALA A 399 -16.55 19.08 -18.02
C ALA A 399 -15.99 18.53 -19.33
N SER A 400 -16.22 17.24 -19.59
CA SER A 400 -15.85 16.61 -20.85
C SER A 400 -16.69 17.15 -22.01
N THR A 401 -17.96 17.48 -21.77
CA THR A 401 -18.89 18.07 -22.73
C THR A 401 -19.12 19.57 -22.46
N PRO A 402 -19.60 20.35 -23.43
CA PRO A 402 -20.00 21.74 -23.21
C PRO A 402 -21.16 21.86 -22.20
N VAL A 403 -21.00 22.73 -21.20
CA VAL A 403 -22.04 23.03 -20.20
C VAL A 403 -22.67 24.38 -20.55
N PHE A 404 -23.97 24.37 -20.84
CA PHE A 404 -24.72 25.57 -21.21
C PHE A 404 -25.41 26.18 -19.98
N TYR A 405 -25.23 27.48 -19.80
CA TYR A 405 -26.00 28.28 -18.85
C TYR A 405 -27.40 28.53 -19.40
N GLY A 406 -28.43 28.14 -18.65
CA GLY A 406 -29.84 28.34 -19.03
C GLY A 406 -30.16 27.71 -20.39
N GLY A 407 -29.49 26.61 -20.72
CA GLY A 407 -29.72 25.81 -21.94
C GLY A 407 -29.19 26.39 -23.25
N THR A 408 -28.71 27.64 -23.30
CA THR A 408 -28.39 28.31 -24.58
C THR A 408 -27.07 29.07 -24.61
N ARG A 409 -26.58 29.52 -23.45
CA ARG A 409 -25.39 30.39 -23.38
C ARG A 409 -24.18 29.61 -22.93
N LEU A 410 -23.04 29.81 -23.59
CA LEU A 410 -21.79 29.14 -23.26
C LEU A 410 -20.77 30.14 -22.75
N PHE A 411 -20.34 29.98 -21.51
CA PHE A 411 -19.33 30.82 -20.88
C PHE A 411 -18.01 30.08 -20.76
N ILE A 412 -16.89 30.78 -20.98
CA ILE A 412 -15.53 30.28 -20.77
C ILE A 412 -14.73 31.24 -19.89
N ARG A 413 -13.63 30.74 -19.30
CA ARG A 413 -12.64 31.57 -18.63
C ARG A 413 -11.65 32.12 -19.64
N ALA A 414 -11.37 33.41 -19.53
CA ALA A 414 -10.32 34.10 -20.27
C ALA A 414 -9.53 34.97 -19.26
N GLY A 415 -8.41 34.44 -18.76
CA GLY A 415 -7.72 35.04 -17.61
C GLY A 415 -8.63 35.06 -16.37
N ASN A 416 -8.61 36.14 -15.60
CA ASN A 416 -9.50 36.33 -14.45
C ASN A 416 -10.95 36.70 -14.82
N SER A 417 -11.31 36.71 -16.11
CA SER A 417 -12.65 37.14 -16.56
C SER A 417 -13.49 35.97 -17.09
N THR A 418 -14.81 36.09 -16.95
CA THR A 418 -15.79 35.18 -17.55
C THR A 418 -16.33 35.78 -18.84
N ARG A 419 -16.13 35.08 -19.98
CA ARG A 419 -16.55 35.55 -21.31
C ARG A 419 -17.65 34.67 -21.89
N LEU A 420 -18.69 35.31 -22.44
CA LEU A 420 -19.73 34.63 -23.23
C LEU A 420 -19.18 34.38 -24.64
N LEU A 421 -19.27 33.13 -25.11
CA LEU A 421 -19.03 32.80 -26.51
C LEU A 421 -20.30 33.08 -27.33
N LEU A 422 -20.11 33.55 -28.56
CA LEU A 422 -21.17 33.91 -29.48
C LEU A 422 -20.94 33.26 -30.84
N ASN A 423 -22.04 32.91 -31.53
CA ASN A 423 -22.03 32.51 -32.94
C ASN A 423 -20.99 31.41 -33.25
N GLY A 424 -20.10 31.64 -34.22
CA GLY A 424 -19.09 30.68 -34.68
C GLY A 424 -18.04 30.30 -33.63
N ASP A 425 -17.85 31.11 -32.58
CA ASP A 425 -16.94 30.77 -31.48
C ASP A 425 -17.47 29.57 -30.69
N ILE A 426 -18.80 29.46 -30.55
CA ILE A 426 -19.43 28.31 -29.90
C ILE A 426 -19.16 27.04 -30.71
N THR A 427 -19.35 27.09 -32.04
CA THR A 427 -19.09 25.95 -32.92
C THR A 427 -17.62 25.54 -32.87
N SER A 428 -16.70 26.50 -32.92
CA SER A 428 -15.26 26.25 -32.86
C SER A 428 -14.87 25.59 -31.53
N PHE A 429 -15.38 26.12 -30.42
CA PHE A 429 -15.17 25.58 -29.09
C PHE A 429 -15.67 24.13 -28.96
N ILE A 430 -16.88 23.84 -29.45
CA ILE A 430 -17.47 22.49 -29.38
C ILE A 430 -16.63 21.51 -30.21
N LEU A 431 -16.26 21.86 -31.44
CA LEU A 431 -15.45 21.02 -32.31
C LEU A 431 -14.07 20.71 -31.71
N GLU A 432 -13.42 21.72 -31.12
CA GLU A 432 -12.15 21.55 -30.42
C GLU A 432 -12.30 20.60 -29.23
N LYS A 433 -13.33 20.80 -28.41
CA LYS A 433 -13.61 19.95 -27.24
C LYS A 433 -13.88 18.50 -27.63
N MET A 434 -14.62 18.26 -28.72
CA MET A 434 -14.88 16.93 -29.26
C MET A 434 -13.62 16.27 -29.87
N ARG A 435 -12.76 17.04 -30.55
CA ARG A 435 -11.50 16.53 -31.12
C ARG A 435 -10.54 16.06 -30.04
N ASN A 436 -10.44 16.81 -28.94
CA ASN A 436 -9.62 16.45 -27.79
C ASN A 436 -10.09 15.15 -27.11
N GLN A 437 -11.39 14.85 -27.15
CA GLN A 437 -11.92 13.55 -26.68
C GLN A 437 -11.57 12.39 -27.61
N GLN A 438 -11.59 12.59 -28.93
CA GLN A 438 -11.28 11.53 -29.91
C GLN A 438 -9.80 11.15 -29.95
N GLN A 439 -8.88 12.08 -29.67
CA GLN A 439 -7.45 11.76 -29.59
C GLN A 439 -7.09 10.89 -28.36
N LEU A 440 -7.95 10.84 -27.35
CA LEU A 440 -7.79 9.96 -26.18
C LEU A 440 -8.27 8.51 -26.44
N HIS A 441 -8.92 8.23 -27.58
CA HIS A 441 -9.33 6.89 -28.01
C HIS A 441 -8.80 6.60 -29.42
N PRO A 442 -7.69 5.85 -29.60
CA PRO A 442 -7.28 5.46 -30.93
C PRO A 442 -8.35 4.53 -31.55
N LEU A 443 -8.79 4.85 -32.76
CA LEU A 443 -9.56 3.91 -33.58
C LEU A 443 -8.74 2.61 -33.80
N PRO A 444 -9.37 1.42 -33.76
CA PRO A 444 -8.67 0.17 -34.05
C PRO A 444 -8.09 0.23 -35.46
N GLN A 445 -6.77 0.15 -35.59
CA GLN A 445 -6.16 0.00 -36.90
C GLN A 445 -6.40 -1.43 -37.42
N PRO A 446 -6.70 -1.62 -38.72
CA PRO A 446 -6.84 -2.95 -39.29
C PRO A 446 -5.49 -3.67 -39.23
N VAL A 447 -5.49 -4.86 -38.63
CA VAL A 447 -4.31 -5.73 -38.57
C VAL A 447 -3.97 -6.19 -39.99
N GLN A 448 -2.83 -5.75 -40.52
CA GLN A 448 -2.25 -6.35 -41.72
C GLN A 448 -1.63 -7.70 -41.33
N ALA A 449 -2.09 -8.76 -41.99
CA ALA A 449 -1.52 -10.09 -41.85
C ALA A 449 -0.14 -10.12 -42.53
N THR A 450 0.92 -10.33 -41.75
CA THR A 450 2.24 -10.68 -42.27
C THR A 450 2.68 -12.03 -41.72
N ALA A 451 2.71 -12.96 -42.67
CA ALA A 451 3.52 -14.17 -42.85
C ALA A 451 4.19 -14.82 -41.62
N SER A 452 3.87 -16.09 -41.47
CA SER A 452 4.53 -17.11 -40.65
C SER A 452 6.04 -17.17 -40.90
N VAL A 453 6.82 -16.97 -39.83
CA VAL A 453 8.23 -17.37 -39.76
C VAL A 453 8.33 -18.47 -38.72
N THR A 454 8.76 -19.64 -39.17
CA THR A 454 9.05 -20.81 -38.34
C THR A 454 10.33 -20.57 -37.54
N LEU A 455 10.28 -20.77 -36.22
CA LEU A 455 11.46 -20.79 -35.34
C LEU A 455 11.90 -22.24 -35.08
N PRO A 456 13.22 -22.54 -34.98
CA PRO A 456 13.72 -23.87 -34.69
C PRO A 456 13.63 -24.24 -33.20
N ASP A 457 13.61 -25.55 -32.95
CA ASP A 457 13.37 -26.23 -31.67
C ASP A 457 14.23 -25.71 -30.50
N ALA A 458 13.55 -25.43 -29.37
CA ALA A 458 14.19 -25.22 -28.07
C ALA A 458 14.53 -26.58 -27.41
N PRO A 459 15.69 -26.71 -26.74
CA PRO A 459 16.10 -27.96 -26.11
C PRO A 459 15.24 -28.27 -24.88
N ARG A 460 14.85 -29.54 -24.76
CA ARG A 460 14.11 -30.12 -23.61
C ARG A 460 14.92 -30.00 -22.32
N LEU A 461 14.31 -29.42 -21.29
CA LEU A 461 14.75 -29.56 -19.90
C LEU A 461 13.89 -30.63 -19.21
N THR A 462 14.57 -31.69 -18.79
CA THR A 462 14.04 -32.86 -18.08
C THR A 462 13.61 -32.48 -16.66
N GLU A 463 12.39 -32.86 -16.27
CA GLU A 463 11.90 -32.76 -14.90
C GLU A 463 12.69 -33.70 -13.97
N LEU A 464 13.11 -33.19 -12.81
CA LEU A 464 13.52 -34.00 -11.67
C LEU A 464 12.65 -33.59 -10.47
N THR A 465 11.60 -34.37 -10.27
CA THR A 465 10.80 -34.43 -9.05
C THR A 465 11.61 -35.12 -7.95
N GLY A 466 11.75 -34.46 -6.80
CA GLY A 466 12.37 -35.04 -5.61
C GLY A 466 11.90 -34.29 -4.37
N SER A 467 11.01 -34.92 -3.61
CA SER A 467 10.56 -34.46 -2.30
C SER A 467 11.57 -34.86 -1.22
N VAL A 468 12.05 -33.89 -0.44
CA VAL A 468 12.79 -34.14 0.81
C VAL A 468 11.94 -33.58 1.95
N ALA A 469 11.57 -34.45 2.90
CA ALA A 469 10.92 -34.05 4.13
C ALA A 469 11.92 -33.27 5.01
N LEU A 470 11.55 -32.06 5.43
CA LEU A 470 12.33 -31.26 6.37
C LEU A 470 11.64 -31.20 7.74
N ALA A 471 12.49 -31.36 8.75
CA ALA A 471 12.21 -31.40 10.18
C ALA A 471 11.47 -30.15 10.71
N PRO A 472 10.79 -30.26 11.87
CA PRO A 472 9.95 -29.19 12.41
C PRO A 472 10.75 -27.95 12.82
N PRO A 473 10.16 -26.74 12.73
CA PRO A 473 10.83 -25.48 12.99
C PRO A 473 11.33 -25.34 14.45
N PRO A 474 12.47 -24.66 14.70
CA PRO A 474 13.03 -24.51 16.03
C PRO A 474 12.19 -23.60 16.93
N LYS A 475 12.30 -23.87 18.24
CA LYS A 475 11.49 -23.32 19.33
C LYS A 475 11.73 -21.82 19.54
N SER A 476 10.71 -21.00 19.34
CA SER A 476 10.65 -19.63 19.85
C SER A 476 10.33 -19.61 21.35
N ASP A 477 10.96 -18.73 22.13
CA ASP A 477 10.72 -18.45 23.56
C ASP A 477 9.31 -17.90 23.91
N ALA A 478 8.33 -18.10 23.03
CA ALA A 478 6.94 -17.95 23.41
C ALA A 478 6.53 -19.22 24.15
N ARG A 479 6.34 -19.14 25.48
CA ARG A 479 5.88 -20.27 26.33
C ARG A 479 4.96 -21.20 25.51
N ASN A 480 5.38 -22.45 25.33
CA ASN A 480 4.64 -23.38 24.49
C ASN A 480 3.23 -23.58 25.05
N TRP A 481 2.22 -23.42 24.20
CA TRP A 481 0.83 -23.71 24.58
C TRP A 481 0.52 -25.20 24.37
N GLY A 482 0.95 -25.75 23.24
CA GLY A 482 0.87 -27.18 22.88
C GLY A 482 0.97 -27.38 21.37
N ILE A 483 1.11 -28.63 20.93
CA ILE A 483 1.06 -29.02 19.52
C ILE A 483 -0.36 -29.44 19.19
N LEU A 484 -0.92 -28.87 18.12
CA LEU A 484 -2.18 -29.30 17.53
C LEU A 484 -1.86 -30.28 16.39
N SER A 485 -2.28 -31.53 16.54
CA SER A 485 -2.04 -32.61 15.58
C SER A 485 -3.36 -33.08 14.96
N PHE A 486 -3.36 -33.26 13.64
CA PHE A 486 -4.46 -33.82 12.87
C PHE A 486 -4.09 -35.25 12.47
N LEU A 487 -4.89 -36.23 12.88
CA LEU A 487 -4.60 -37.66 12.71
C LEU A 487 -5.31 -38.23 11.47
N PRO A 488 -4.77 -39.30 10.84
CA PRO A 488 -5.31 -39.87 9.61
C PRO A 488 -6.75 -40.41 9.72
N ASP A 489 -7.20 -40.74 10.93
CA ASP A 489 -8.54 -41.25 11.23
C ASP A 489 -9.59 -40.14 11.41
N GLY A 490 -9.28 -38.89 11.01
CA GLY A 490 -10.14 -37.73 11.19
C GLY A 490 -10.16 -37.18 12.62
N CYS A 491 -9.35 -37.75 13.53
CA CYS A 491 -9.21 -37.24 14.88
C CYS A 491 -8.27 -36.03 14.96
N ARG A 492 -8.40 -35.23 16.01
CA ARG A 492 -7.39 -34.25 16.42
C ARG A 492 -6.90 -34.52 17.84
N GLN A 493 -5.66 -34.15 18.11
CA GLN A 493 -5.11 -34.12 19.46
C GLN A 493 -4.43 -32.78 19.72
N PHE A 494 -4.57 -32.25 20.94
CA PHE A 494 -3.84 -31.05 21.37
C PHE A 494 -3.02 -31.32 22.63
N GLY A 495 -1.72 -31.04 22.61
CA GLY A 495 -0.84 -31.21 23.76
C GLY A 495 0.59 -31.56 23.38
N LYS A 496 0.98 -32.82 23.65
CA LYS A 496 2.30 -33.38 23.33
C LYS A 496 2.40 -33.78 21.85
N VAL A 497 3.64 -33.93 21.38
CA VAL A 497 3.95 -34.49 20.05
C VAL A 497 3.29 -35.86 19.93
N VAL A 498 2.66 -36.12 18.78
CA VAL A 498 2.13 -37.43 18.41
C VAL A 498 3.01 -37.99 17.32
N ASN A 499 3.54 -39.19 17.52
CA ASN A 499 4.40 -39.87 16.55
C ASN A 499 3.72 -41.11 15.94
N ASP A 500 2.75 -41.70 16.63
CA ASP A 500 2.03 -42.91 16.19
C ASP A 500 0.54 -42.83 16.56
N PRO A 501 -0.39 -42.85 15.59
CA PRO A 501 -0.11 -42.76 14.16
C PRO A 501 0.51 -41.39 13.82
N ALA A 502 1.37 -41.37 12.79
CA ALA A 502 1.98 -40.12 12.34
C ALA A 502 0.88 -39.13 11.92
N PRO A 503 0.88 -37.88 12.44
CA PRO A 503 -0.15 -36.91 12.10
C PRO A 503 -0.03 -36.47 10.64
N VAL A 504 -1.18 -36.28 9.98
CA VAL A 504 -1.30 -35.73 8.62
C VAL A 504 -0.73 -34.30 8.57
N ALA A 505 -1.00 -33.51 9.61
CA ALA A 505 -0.40 -32.20 9.82
C ALA A 505 -0.27 -31.92 11.32
N ALA A 506 0.75 -31.16 11.71
CA ALA A 506 0.95 -30.72 13.08
C ALA A 506 1.42 -29.27 13.12
N LEU A 507 0.92 -28.51 14.10
CA LEU A 507 1.26 -27.11 14.28
C LEU A 507 1.60 -26.82 15.75
N GLN A 508 2.78 -26.23 15.99
CA GLN A 508 3.18 -25.75 17.30
C GLN A 508 2.46 -24.43 17.62
N LEU A 509 1.67 -24.42 18.69
CA LEU A 509 1.01 -23.23 19.19
C LEU A 509 1.75 -22.63 20.39
N THR A 510 1.82 -21.30 20.42
CA THR A 510 2.42 -20.51 21.50
C THR A 510 1.34 -19.84 22.34
N GLN A 511 1.67 -19.31 23.53
CA GLN A 511 0.70 -18.55 24.35
C GLN A 511 0.11 -17.35 23.60
N GLU A 512 0.86 -16.74 22.67
CA GLU A 512 0.41 -15.61 21.85
C GLU A 512 -0.80 -15.98 20.96
N HIS A 513 -0.83 -17.21 20.44
CA HIS A 513 -1.93 -17.71 19.59
C HIS A 513 -3.27 -17.88 20.34
N ARG A 514 -3.31 -17.61 21.66
CA ARG A 514 -4.57 -17.52 22.41
C ARG A 514 -5.32 -16.22 22.15
N LYS A 515 -4.64 -15.18 21.68
CA LYS A 515 -5.24 -13.88 21.35
C LYS A 515 -6.18 -14.06 20.16
N SER A 516 -7.34 -13.41 20.22
CA SER A 516 -8.41 -13.52 19.20
C SER A 516 -8.00 -13.06 17.80
N LYS A 517 -6.91 -12.30 17.68
CA LYS A 517 -6.39 -11.80 16.40
C LYS A 517 -5.80 -12.86 15.49
N TYR A 518 -5.45 -14.05 15.99
CA TYR A 518 -4.84 -15.10 15.17
C TYR A 518 -5.90 -16.02 14.56
N LEU A 519 -5.70 -16.41 13.30
CA LEU A 519 -6.54 -17.34 12.56
C LEU A 519 -5.79 -18.65 12.31
N LEU A 520 -6.50 -19.77 12.37
CA LEU A 520 -6.01 -21.10 11.99
C LEU A 520 -6.48 -21.41 10.57
N LEU A 521 -5.55 -21.73 9.67
CA LEU A 521 -5.83 -22.13 8.30
C LEU A 521 -5.59 -23.61 8.14
N GLN A 522 -6.58 -24.36 7.66
CA GLN A 522 -6.45 -25.74 7.20
C GLN A 522 -6.54 -25.72 5.67
N CYS A 523 -5.42 -26.02 5.00
CA CYS A 523 -5.30 -25.93 3.54
C CYS A 523 -5.32 -27.33 2.94
N TYR A 524 -6.26 -27.59 2.03
CA TYR A 524 -6.51 -28.90 1.45
C TYR A 524 -5.95 -29.03 0.03
N ALA A 525 -5.65 -30.26 -0.40
CA ALA A 525 -5.08 -30.53 -1.73
C ALA A 525 -6.02 -30.11 -2.87
N GLY A 526 -7.34 -30.25 -2.69
CA GLY A 526 -8.37 -29.82 -3.65
C GLY A 526 -8.57 -28.30 -3.78
N GLY A 527 -7.69 -27.48 -3.22
CA GLY A 527 -7.77 -26.01 -3.34
C GLY A 527 -8.75 -25.34 -2.39
N ASN A 528 -9.32 -26.07 -1.43
CA ASN A 528 -10.15 -25.49 -0.38
C ASN A 528 -9.29 -25.06 0.83
N VAL A 529 -9.69 -23.97 1.49
CA VAL A 529 -9.04 -23.48 2.70
C VAL A 529 -10.08 -23.17 3.76
N ASN A 530 -10.04 -23.89 4.88
CA ASN A 530 -10.86 -23.61 6.05
C ASN A 530 -10.13 -22.65 6.98
N VAL A 531 -10.73 -21.49 7.25
CA VAL A 531 -10.19 -20.45 8.13
C VAL A 531 -11.00 -20.45 9.41
N VAL A 532 -10.35 -20.64 10.56
CA VAL A 532 -11.02 -20.77 11.85
C VAL A 532 -10.46 -19.75 12.85
N GLY A 533 -11.34 -18.91 13.38
CA GLY A 533 -11.00 -17.95 14.44
C GLY A 533 -11.11 -18.54 15.85
N ASN A 534 -10.66 -17.76 16.84
CA ASN A 534 -10.82 -18.07 18.27
C ASN A 534 -10.30 -19.48 18.65
N ILE A 535 -9.05 -19.74 18.26
CA ILE A 535 -8.37 -21.04 18.34
C ILE A 535 -8.53 -21.68 19.72
N SER A 536 -8.43 -20.89 20.80
CA SER A 536 -8.53 -21.37 22.19
C SER A 536 -9.86 -22.03 22.53
N LYS A 537 -10.97 -21.52 21.99
CA LYS A 537 -12.29 -22.15 22.16
C LYS A 537 -12.43 -23.41 21.32
N LYS A 538 -11.91 -23.41 20.09
CA LYS A 538 -12.10 -24.51 19.13
C LYS A 538 -11.24 -25.74 19.44
N ILE A 539 -10.10 -25.56 20.13
CA ILE A 539 -9.27 -26.66 20.63
C ILE A 539 -9.54 -27.01 22.10
N SER A 540 -10.63 -26.48 22.68
CA SER A 540 -11.01 -26.78 24.06
C SER A 540 -11.20 -28.30 24.26
N GLY A 541 -10.68 -28.81 25.37
CA GLY A 541 -10.57 -30.25 25.63
C GLY A 541 -9.45 -30.57 26.62
N LYS A 542 -9.43 -31.80 27.14
CA LYS A 542 -8.32 -32.32 27.93
C LYS A 542 -7.10 -32.47 27.02
N LYS A 543 -5.94 -31.99 27.48
CA LYS A 543 -4.68 -32.16 26.75
C LYS A 543 -4.38 -33.64 26.58
N ASN A 544 -3.80 -33.99 25.42
CA ASN A 544 -3.40 -35.35 25.04
C ASN A 544 -4.55 -36.35 24.91
N GLN A 545 -5.77 -35.86 24.74
CA GLN A 545 -6.93 -36.69 24.39
C GLN A 545 -7.23 -36.54 22.89
N SER A 546 -7.47 -37.65 22.21
CA SER A 546 -7.93 -37.67 20.83
C SER A 546 -9.44 -37.39 20.77
N TYR A 547 -9.83 -36.48 19.89
CA TYR A 547 -11.23 -36.14 19.62
C TYR A 547 -11.57 -36.58 18.20
N LYS A 548 -12.63 -37.39 18.04
CA LYS A 548 -13.11 -37.90 16.73
C LYS A 548 -13.79 -36.79 15.91
N ASN A 549 -13.91 -37.01 14.60
CA ASN A 549 -14.62 -36.14 13.64
C ASN A 549 -14.27 -34.66 13.81
N SER A 550 -12.99 -34.37 13.91
CA SER A 550 -12.51 -33.07 14.40
C SER A 550 -11.88 -32.19 13.32
N TRP A 551 -11.79 -32.70 12.09
CA TRP A 551 -11.44 -31.94 10.90
C TRP A 551 -12.07 -32.58 9.67
N ASN A 552 -12.12 -31.85 8.55
CA ASN A 552 -12.74 -32.36 7.33
C ASN A 552 -11.85 -33.41 6.67
N SER A 553 -12.28 -34.67 6.67
CA SER A 553 -11.57 -35.78 6.02
C SER A 553 -12.00 -36.04 4.58
N ASP A 554 -12.95 -35.27 4.04
CA ASP A 554 -13.45 -35.43 2.66
C ASP A 554 -12.43 -34.97 1.60
N ASP A 555 -11.40 -34.23 2.00
CA ASP A 555 -10.29 -33.76 1.15
C ASP A 555 -8.96 -33.98 1.91
N ALA A 556 -7.86 -34.17 1.18
CA ALA A 556 -6.56 -34.41 1.75
C ALA A 556 -5.99 -33.12 2.36
N LEU A 557 -5.88 -33.06 3.68
CA LEU A 557 -5.25 -31.93 4.37
C LEU A 557 -3.76 -31.88 4.03
N SER A 558 -3.33 -30.78 3.41
CA SER A 558 -1.95 -30.61 2.95
C SER A 558 -1.10 -29.87 3.97
N GLN A 559 -1.54 -28.70 4.42
CA GLN A 559 -0.77 -27.84 5.34
C GLN A 559 -1.71 -27.09 6.29
N VAL A 560 -1.18 -26.75 7.47
CA VAL A 560 -1.91 -25.99 8.49
C VAL A 560 -1.05 -24.83 8.97
N PHE A 561 -1.63 -23.64 9.05
CA PHE A 561 -0.94 -22.43 9.48
C PHE A 561 -1.69 -21.70 10.59
N VAL A 562 -0.95 -20.93 11.39
CA VAL A 562 -1.53 -19.85 12.19
C VAL A 562 -0.91 -18.54 11.74
N CYS A 563 -1.76 -17.55 11.45
CA CYS A 563 -1.36 -16.28 10.88
C CYS A 563 -2.26 -15.14 11.34
N CYS A 564 -1.85 -13.91 11.04
CA CYS A 564 -2.67 -12.72 11.20
C CYS A 564 -3.59 -12.54 9.97
N PRO A 565 -4.79 -11.95 10.11
CA PRO A 565 -5.70 -11.63 9.01
C PRO A 565 -5.04 -10.80 7.89
N GLU A 566 -4.05 -9.99 8.25
CA GLU A 566 -3.33 -9.11 7.36
C GLU A 566 -2.30 -9.83 6.48
N ASP A 567 -1.90 -11.05 6.85
CA ASP A 567 -0.95 -11.85 6.10
C ASP A 567 -1.54 -12.35 4.77
N TYR A 568 -0.68 -12.79 3.86
CA TYR A 568 -1.08 -13.35 2.57
C TYR A 568 -0.92 -14.87 2.56
N LEU A 569 -1.95 -15.57 2.09
CA LEU A 569 -1.86 -16.96 1.68
C LEU A 569 -1.46 -17.03 0.21
N VAL A 570 -0.32 -17.66 -0.07
CA VAL A 570 0.18 -17.89 -1.41
C VAL A 570 0.02 -19.36 -1.74
N ILE A 571 -0.67 -19.61 -2.84
CA ILE A 571 -1.04 -20.92 -3.36
C ILE A 571 -0.26 -21.11 -4.64
N ARG A 572 0.62 -22.12 -4.66
CA ARG A 572 1.26 -22.56 -5.90
C ARG A 572 0.47 -23.70 -6.49
N SER A 573 0.35 -23.71 -7.81
CA SER A 573 -0.41 -24.72 -8.52
C SER A 573 0.20 -25.03 -9.88
N LEU A 574 -0.18 -26.16 -10.44
CA LEU A 574 0.16 -26.58 -11.78
C LEU A 574 -1.13 -26.57 -12.61
N GLY A 575 -1.17 -25.78 -13.68
CA GLY A 575 -2.32 -25.77 -14.59
C GLY A 575 -2.48 -27.11 -15.31
N THR A 576 -3.65 -27.30 -15.92
CA THR A 576 -3.91 -28.48 -16.78
C THR A 576 -2.98 -28.54 -17.99
N ASP A 577 -2.39 -27.40 -18.36
CA ASP A 577 -1.35 -27.23 -19.38
C ASP A 577 0.06 -27.62 -18.88
N GLY A 578 0.21 -28.07 -17.62
CA GLY A 578 1.51 -28.37 -17.01
C GLY A 578 2.31 -27.12 -16.62
N VAL A 579 1.72 -25.92 -16.70
CA VAL A 579 2.43 -24.67 -16.42
C VAL A 579 2.31 -24.32 -14.93
N PRO A 580 3.40 -23.92 -14.24
CA PRO A 580 3.34 -23.52 -12.85
C PRO A 580 2.76 -22.11 -12.68
N TYR A 581 1.80 -22.00 -11.77
CA TYR A 581 1.13 -20.76 -11.41
C TYR A 581 1.27 -20.46 -9.91
N ALA A 582 1.19 -19.18 -9.57
CA ALA A 582 1.04 -18.72 -8.19
C ALA A 582 -0.17 -17.80 -8.06
N LYS A 583 -0.90 -17.95 -6.96
CA LYS A 583 -2.05 -17.14 -6.56
C LYS A 583 -1.81 -16.64 -5.13
N ALA A 584 -2.02 -15.35 -4.86
CA ALA A 584 -1.82 -14.78 -3.54
C ALA A 584 -3.08 -14.06 -3.08
N ILE A 585 -3.62 -14.45 -1.92
CA ILE A 585 -4.88 -13.95 -1.36
C ILE A 585 -4.58 -13.40 0.04
N GLN A 586 -5.11 -12.24 0.41
CA GLN A 586 -4.98 -11.79 1.78
C GLN A 586 -5.87 -12.64 2.70
N VAL A 587 -5.38 -13.08 3.86
CA VAL A 587 -6.11 -14.05 4.70
C VAL A 587 -7.48 -13.51 5.12
N LYS A 588 -7.60 -12.22 5.42
CA LYS A 588 -8.88 -11.56 5.74
C LYS A 588 -9.92 -11.59 4.61
N GLU A 589 -9.52 -11.87 3.38
CA GLU A 589 -10.43 -12.00 2.23
C GLU A 589 -11.03 -13.41 2.13
N ILE A 590 -10.53 -14.36 2.92
CA ILE A 590 -11.06 -15.73 3.00
C ILE A 590 -12.03 -15.80 4.18
N SER A 591 -13.30 -16.10 3.90
CA SER A 591 -14.36 -16.13 4.92
C SER A 591 -14.05 -17.11 6.06
N VAL A 592 -14.26 -16.66 7.30
CA VAL A 592 -14.02 -17.46 8.50
C VAL A 592 -15.18 -18.43 8.72
N HIS A 593 -14.88 -19.65 9.16
CA HIS A 593 -15.84 -20.68 9.56
C HIS A 593 -15.74 -20.98 11.05
N ASP A 594 -16.86 -21.47 11.59
CA ASP A 594 -16.99 -21.79 13.01
C ASP A 594 -16.53 -23.21 13.39
N SER A 595 -16.23 -24.07 12.43
CA SER A 595 -15.84 -25.45 12.69
C SER A 595 -14.54 -25.82 12.01
N LEU A 596 -13.75 -26.67 12.69
CA LEU A 596 -12.58 -27.33 12.10
C LEU A 596 -12.97 -28.38 11.05
N THR A 597 -14.23 -28.83 11.05
CA THR A 597 -14.78 -29.82 10.12
C THR A 597 -15.38 -29.20 8.85
N ALA A 598 -15.35 -27.88 8.71
CA ALA A 598 -15.90 -27.23 7.54
C ALA A 598 -15.08 -27.57 6.28
N LYS A 599 -15.76 -27.68 5.13
CA LYS A 599 -15.12 -27.90 3.84
C LYS A 599 -14.08 -26.82 3.49
N GLY A 600 -14.30 -25.60 3.99
CA GLY A 600 -13.50 -24.44 3.66
C GLY A 600 -13.97 -23.73 2.40
N ASN A 601 -13.36 -22.58 2.13
CA ASN A 601 -13.64 -21.78 0.94
C ASN A 601 -12.85 -22.33 -0.24
N ASN A 602 -13.47 -22.44 -1.42
CA ASN A 602 -12.76 -22.76 -2.64
C ASN A 602 -11.90 -21.56 -3.05
N VAL A 603 -10.59 -21.66 -2.86
CA VAL A 603 -9.63 -20.61 -3.23
C VAL A 603 -8.91 -20.93 -4.53
N LEU A 604 -8.85 -22.20 -4.92
CA LEU A 604 -8.41 -22.64 -6.24
C LEU A 604 -9.35 -23.74 -6.76
N ASP A 605 -9.77 -23.58 -8.00
CA ASP A 605 -10.62 -24.55 -8.70
C ASP A 605 -9.73 -25.67 -9.25
N GLU A 606 -9.92 -26.88 -8.73
CA GLU A 606 -9.14 -28.08 -9.10
C GLU A 606 -9.33 -28.44 -10.59
N SER A 607 -10.43 -28.02 -11.23
CA SER A 607 -10.61 -28.19 -12.68
C SER A 607 -9.66 -27.34 -13.52
N LYS A 608 -9.09 -26.27 -12.94
CA LYS A 608 -8.21 -25.31 -13.63
C LYS A 608 -6.74 -25.55 -13.31
N ALA A 609 -6.43 -25.86 -12.06
CA ALA A 609 -5.06 -26.11 -11.63
C ALA A 609 -5.01 -26.95 -10.36
N LYS A 610 -4.02 -27.84 -10.28
CA LYS A 610 -3.78 -28.68 -9.10
C LYS A 610 -2.83 -27.98 -8.13
N VAL A 611 -3.18 -27.91 -6.85
CA VAL A 611 -2.32 -27.29 -5.84
C VAL A 611 -1.02 -28.09 -5.68
N THR A 612 0.09 -27.38 -5.58
CA THR A 612 1.42 -27.96 -5.29
C THR A 612 1.87 -27.60 -3.87
N SER A 613 1.67 -26.36 -3.43
CA SER A 613 1.96 -25.95 -2.05
C SER A 613 1.22 -24.70 -1.61
N TYR A 614 1.11 -24.52 -0.30
CA TYR A 614 0.61 -23.31 0.36
C TYR A 614 1.71 -22.63 1.17
N GLN A 615 1.54 -21.33 1.38
CA GLN A 615 2.51 -20.54 2.09
C GLN A 615 1.91 -19.30 2.72
N ILE A 616 2.27 -18.99 3.97
CA ILE A 616 1.99 -17.67 4.56
C ILE A 616 3.13 -16.71 4.26
N VAL A 617 2.76 -15.49 3.89
CA VAL A 617 3.68 -14.37 3.75
C VAL A 617 3.19 -13.23 4.63
N PRO A 618 4.00 -12.79 5.61
CA PRO A 618 3.63 -11.69 6.49
C PRO A 618 3.29 -10.39 5.74
N GLU A 619 2.32 -9.62 6.22
CA GLU A 619 1.89 -8.35 5.59
C GLU A 619 3.07 -7.38 5.34
N ARG A 620 4.04 -7.34 6.23
CA ARG A 620 5.25 -6.49 6.10
C ARG A 620 6.08 -6.78 4.85
N LEU A 621 5.91 -7.96 4.23
CA LEU A 621 6.54 -8.33 2.96
C LEU A 621 5.60 -8.15 1.76
N SER A 622 4.45 -7.50 1.94
CA SER A 622 3.41 -7.35 0.91
C SER A 622 3.82 -6.51 -0.30
N SER A 623 4.84 -5.67 -0.16
CA SER A 623 5.48 -4.94 -1.27
C SER A 623 6.11 -5.93 -2.26
N PHE A 624 6.83 -6.94 -1.77
CA PHE A 624 7.45 -7.97 -2.61
C PHE A 624 6.42 -8.85 -3.31
N ILE A 625 5.29 -9.14 -2.65
CA ILE A 625 4.19 -9.89 -3.27
C ILE A 625 3.53 -9.06 -4.38
N TYR A 626 3.43 -7.74 -4.22
CA TYR A 626 2.80 -6.90 -5.22
C TYR A 626 3.62 -6.72 -6.50
N ASP A 627 4.96 -6.69 -6.42
CA ASP A 627 5.79 -6.71 -7.64
C ASP A 627 5.61 -7.99 -8.46
N ILE A 628 5.23 -9.08 -7.80
CA ILE A 628 4.85 -10.35 -8.45
C ILE A 628 3.44 -10.23 -9.06
N ILE A 629 2.48 -9.60 -8.36
CA ILE A 629 1.07 -9.50 -8.77
C ILE A 629 0.80 -8.46 -9.88
N SER A 630 1.45 -7.30 -9.83
CA SER A 630 1.08 -6.11 -10.60
C SER A 630 1.38 -6.13 -12.10
N LYS A 631 2.16 -7.10 -12.60
CA LYS A 631 2.63 -7.09 -14.00
C LYS A 631 1.71 -7.76 -15.02
N LYS A 632 0.54 -8.30 -14.66
CA LYS A 632 -0.48 -8.73 -15.63
C LYS A 632 -1.85 -8.09 -15.37
N ARG A 633 -2.18 -7.13 -16.24
CA ARG A 633 -3.39 -6.29 -16.26
C ARG A 633 -4.57 -6.95 -16.96
N SER A 634 -5.08 -8.04 -16.42
CA SER A 634 -6.38 -8.56 -16.88
C SER A 634 -7.14 -9.21 -15.72
N GLY A 635 -7.79 -8.37 -14.93
CA GLY A 635 -8.79 -8.78 -13.95
C GLY A 635 -9.58 -7.55 -13.54
N GLU A 636 -10.90 -7.60 -13.70
CA GLU A 636 -11.82 -6.53 -13.31
C GLU A 636 -11.72 -6.22 -11.80
N PRO A 637 -12.07 -4.99 -11.37
CA PRO A 637 -12.04 -4.59 -9.97
C PRO A 637 -13.02 -5.47 -9.17
N GLY A 638 -12.48 -6.39 -8.36
CA GLY A 638 -13.27 -7.31 -7.54
C GLY A 638 -12.81 -8.77 -7.54
N GLN A 639 -11.86 -9.15 -8.41
CA GLN A 639 -11.23 -10.49 -8.36
C GLN A 639 -9.74 -10.36 -8.07
N ASN A 640 -9.35 -10.51 -6.80
CA ASN A 640 -7.99 -10.24 -6.33
C ASN A 640 -6.91 -11.25 -6.78
N THR A 641 -7.14 -12.06 -7.81
CA THR A 641 -6.23 -13.16 -8.14
C THR A 641 -6.30 -13.61 -9.60
N ALA A 642 -5.42 -13.05 -10.43
CA ALA A 642 -5.00 -13.70 -11.66
C ALA A 642 -3.90 -14.73 -11.33
N LEU A 643 -3.95 -15.93 -11.92
CA LEU A 643 -2.88 -16.93 -11.85
C LEU A 643 -1.64 -16.39 -12.58
N ILE A 644 -0.49 -16.35 -11.91
CA ILE A 644 0.75 -15.73 -12.44
C ILE A 644 1.75 -16.83 -12.77
N ARG A 645 2.23 -16.86 -14.02
CA ARG A 645 3.28 -17.80 -14.44
C ARG A 645 4.61 -17.41 -13.81
N VAL A 646 5.25 -18.35 -13.10
CA VAL A 646 6.51 -18.11 -12.38
C VAL A 646 7.66 -17.72 -13.33
N GLN A 647 7.67 -18.26 -14.54
CA GLN A 647 8.69 -17.98 -15.55
C GLN A 647 8.62 -16.54 -16.10
N ASP A 648 7.43 -15.95 -16.20
CA ASP A 648 7.24 -14.58 -16.68
C ASP A 648 7.85 -13.54 -15.72
N CYS A 649 7.96 -13.87 -14.42
CA CYS A 649 8.68 -13.05 -13.45
C CYS A 649 10.21 -13.09 -13.67
N ILE A 650 10.76 -14.22 -14.13
CA ILE A 650 12.19 -14.40 -14.37
C ILE A 650 12.59 -13.72 -15.68
N THR A 651 11.87 -13.98 -16.77
CA THR A 651 12.12 -13.37 -18.09
C THR A 651 12.04 -11.84 -18.05
N PHE A 652 11.14 -11.27 -17.23
CA PHE A 652 11.07 -9.82 -17.04
C PHE A 652 12.28 -9.25 -16.28
N LEU A 653 12.83 -9.98 -15.31
CA LEU A 653 14.02 -9.55 -14.56
C LEU A 653 15.29 -9.56 -15.43
N ASP A 654 15.39 -10.54 -16.33
CA ASP A 654 16.49 -10.64 -17.29
C ASP A 654 16.42 -9.50 -18.34
N GLN A 655 15.23 -9.17 -18.84
CA GLN A 655 15.01 -8.04 -19.77
C GLN A 655 15.35 -6.66 -19.17
N GLN A 656 15.27 -6.51 -17.84
CA GLN A 656 15.66 -5.26 -17.16
C GLN A 656 17.16 -5.19 -16.90
N GLN A 657 17.90 -6.30 -16.95
CA GLN A 657 19.36 -6.29 -16.89
C GLN A 657 20.01 -5.96 -18.25
N GLU A 658 19.39 -6.33 -19.37
CA GLU A 658 19.88 -5.98 -20.71
C GLU A 658 19.80 -4.46 -20.99
N ALA A 659 18.82 -3.75 -20.43
CA ALA A 659 18.66 -2.31 -20.62
C ALA A 659 19.65 -1.44 -19.81
N ALA A 660 20.51 -2.04 -18.98
CA ALA A 660 21.45 -1.34 -18.10
C ALA A 660 22.93 -1.52 -18.50
N THR A 661 23.21 -1.95 -19.73
CA THR A 661 24.59 -1.98 -20.27
C THR A 661 24.78 -0.82 -21.24
N PRO A 662 25.53 0.24 -20.89
CA PRO A 662 25.98 1.21 -21.88
C PRO A 662 27.08 0.58 -22.74
N ALA A 663 27.06 0.88 -24.04
CA ALA A 663 28.16 0.64 -24.98
C ALA A 663 29.45 1.35 -24.57
#